data_AF-A0A0S4M6I1-F1
#
_entry.id   AF-A0A0S4M6I1-F1
#
_cell.length_a   1.000
_cell.length_b   1.000
_cell.length_c   1.000
_cell.angle_alpha   90.00
_cell.angle_beta   90.00
_cell.angle_gamma   90.00
#
_symmetry.space_group_name_H-M   'P 1'
#
loop_
_entity.id
_entity.type
_entity.pdbx_description
1 polymer ?
#
loop_
_entity_poly.entity_id
_entity_poly.type
_entity_poly.pdbx_seq_one_letter_code
_entity_poly.pdbx_strand_id
1 'polypeptide(L)'
;MCSRHLRNDFTVSNTPARKSIKDEDDKTITEEKVSCKIQNTTNDQGFGYINKGELCQDDTYQEKLLPPDIFKLTRLDKSNLSNPIDTFETTKPSTYRAIKRALVEDDPPSIESTTKRVNLKQSIDNKNEIKKNINLNSYTRSSLWHTKINSRIIYRDAIKKIDIDSNGLFKDSVLEKMVKIIKRRRLLKSSIDLSPTYSNIRKYALEKISSLLNEDTIDLDITITPGMSLSDLRSNCISNNSFFKKLRENCEKIVKDLQLTPDNYLSHVFQWHIIFHLNNSSNSTKIKLHAPKYKNLSKLKELIIDTISKLPNSIICEIEKFDQNNIVNALFSNIHGVLVAKSSIKNLSIFFNYNKNKFVNERFYDNLNSLNDLLEKIGNIVRESCIFHEGVFSPNESTTEQLSKYLLSDMYGISSKFHKKLKLPAKDMSKYQELMDSIRLDHNYTKCPIADTPMKKEPQIPESHPISETCTTPSEIIDIKNEKTEISNSYNNEQTATTSDIKNASKPEQYSITKEFNIKPYRRINLCSTEFRSSIYEDAIKKIDIDSNEIFKNSVLEKIGRYITIRGLTKSSLNLSQTYSNISKYLLNKVSPYISDIMTTTCICITPGLHLSDIKNNCLSNNIFFERLSKRCKKIIESINVIPDDYFLNIIQSNIYFSANERLAVARKRNKRKKFCSEVKLLIMDTIYNLPNKIINELKKFKQSELINGLFLKIHGIYVLKSFIKNLNLFFNSNKLPNNDPIANIDLLNNLLTKLLNQVKTSPMLHKGQIFYPGEYTAKLLSKYLLLDMYEIPFKFNTKLKPQKNIKDDILVSDYEKGSVTNAYNGMKSSLLRKTMLIPQKKSKWSPALITSLNIYELALSMINIDKGNFESYFIDKIKNYNLVKEHISKKGKINIDLSVTYDRIKNYILGTFHLFLKETEEEIKEKVKPTHGMTVDELRLAYISNEKFFYKLRKFCTEVTNRIKNGSDDTLIELMQYYIHLETDIPKVMEMRKKRRIVFINEIKNLLIINISNAPELIVNAIKLIPGSKLVEGCFSHFYDIYVDNESLLKAKSLFDYVPKKIANDHLLIELVNKISLDMINEIGKKNSVGANSMRGIINSYIVCEKLSTYKYIRKLVRVELLALKDKLADPIMIMRNDKIETADKKARNDLLNKLGSNLIEITIKSYNNLCFKSYKSKMGNKN
;
A
#
# COMPACT_ATOMS: atom_id res chain seq x y z
N MET A 1 69.06 -24.44 -16.33
CA MET A 1 68.06 -25.18 -17.16
C MET A 1 66.78 -24.33 -17.19
N CYS A 2 66.09 -24.07 -18.32
CA CYS A 2 65.44 -25.01 -19.26
C CYS A 2 64.35 -25.83 -18.55
N SER A 3 63.10 -25.96 -19.03
CA SER A 3 62.37 -25.32 -20.14
C SER A 3 60.86 -25.44 -19.78
N ARG A 4 59.92 -24.53 -20.07
CA ARG A 4 59.40 -24.04 -21.37
C ARG A 4 58.91 -25.16 -22.31
N HIS A 5 57.75 -24.91 -22.92
CA HIS A 5 56.99 -25.71 -23.90
C HIS A 5 56.03 -26.77 -23.32
N LEU A 6 54.71 -26.76 -23.62
CA LEU A 6 53.93 -26.65 -24.87
C LEU A 6 53.89 -27.96 -25.67
N ARG A 7 52.65 -28.40 -26.00
CA ARG A 7 52.23 -29.16 -27.20
C ARG A 7 52.95 -30.53 -27.40
N ASN A 8 52.34 -31.53 -28.02
CA ASN A 8 51.83 -31.56 -29.38
C ASN A 8 50.35 -31.99 -29.44
N ASP A 9 49.53 -31.56 -30.40
CA ASP A 9 49.75 -31.40 -31.86
C ASP A 9 49.95 -32.74 -32.60
N PHE A 10 49.71 -32.69 -33.91
CA PHE A 10 49.33 -33.82 -34.75
C PHE A 10 50.34 -34.98 -34.78
N THR A 11 49.79 -36.18 -34.95
CA THR A 11 50.49 -37.44 -35.24
C THR A 11 51.48 -37.33 -36.41
N VAL A 12 52.72 -37.83 -36.21
CA VAL A 12 53.38 -38.83 -37.07
C VAL A 12 54.63 -39.41 -36.35
N SER A 13 54.69 -40.75 -36.28
CA SER A 13 55.81 -41.69 -36.02
C SER A 13 57.01 -41.42 -35.05
N ASN A 14 57.25 -42.45 -34.22
CA ASN A 14 58.54 -43.02 -33.73
C ASN A 14 59.21 -42.54 -32.42
N THR A 15 60.05 -43.44 -31.87
CA THR A 15 60.37 -43.74 -30.44
C THR A 15 61.88 -43.83 -30.14
N PRO A 16 62.41 -44.01 -28.89
CA PRO A 16 61.89 -43.78 -27.52
C PRO A 16 62.91 -43.22 -26.44
N ALA A 17 62.44 -43.04 -25.19
CA ALA A 17 63.09 -43.37 -23.88
C ALA A 17 63.95 -42.39 -23.01
N ARG A 18 63.34 -42.00 -21.86
CA ARG A 18 63.82 -42.04 -20.42
C ARG A 18 64.90 -41.09 -19.80
N LYS A 19 64.58 -40.63 -18.56
CA LYS A 19 65.41 -40.12 -17.41
C LYS A 19 66.01 -38.68 -17.50
N SER A 20 66.50 -38.02 -16.42
CA SER A 20 65.87 -37.53 -15.13
C SER A 20 66.91 -36.97 -14.11
N ILE A 21 66.52 -36.08 -13.14
CA ILE A 21 67.12 -35.78 -11.78
C ILE A 21 67.93 -34.45 -11.55
N LYS A 22 67.61 -33.73 -10.42
CA LYS A 22 68.36 -32.70 -9.58
C LYS A 22 68.78 -31.31 -10.16
N ASP A 23 69.26 -30.32 -9.37
CA ASP A 23 68.85 -29.61 -8.10
C ASP A 23 69.91 -28.49 -7.75
N GLU A 24 69.74 -27.68 -6.69
CA GLU A 24 70.72 -26.71 -6.04
C GLU A 24 71.13 -25.43 -6.86
N ASP A 25 71.52 -24.25 -6.32
CA ASP A 25 71.38 -23.59 -4.98
C ASP A 25 71.57 -22.02 -5.05
N ASP A 26 71.55 -21.31 -3.90
CA ASP A 26 71.55 -19.81 -3.71
C ASP A 26 72.86 -19.02 -3.99
N LYS A 27 72.77 -17.71 -4.37
CA LYS A 27 73.26 -16.51 -3.58
C LYS A 27 73.32 -15.12 -4.28
N THR A 28 73.38 -14.07 -3.44
CA THR A 28 73.81 -12.63 -3.66
C THR A 28 72.95 -11.75 -4.61
N ILE A 29 72.46 -10.52 -4.29
CA ILE A 29 73.07 -9.26 -3.72
C ILE A 29 74.02 -8.63 -4.76
N THR A 30 73.91 -7.38 -5.26
CA THR A 30 73.30 -6.07 -4.83
C THR A 30 72.73 -5.29 -6.08
N GLU A 31 72.32 -3.99 -6.21
CA GLU A 31 72.19 -2.74 -5.40
C GLU A 31 71.10 -1.75 -6.01
N GLU A 32 71.31 -0.43 -5.84
CA GLU A 32 70.78 0.88 -6.31
C GLU A 32 70.50 1.12 -7.85
N LYS A 33 69.97 2.26 -8.38
CA LYS A 33 69.87 3.69 -7.92
C LYS A 33 68.83 4.57 -8.69
N VAL A 34 68.57 5.79 -8.19
CA VAL A 34 68.04 7.02 -8.88
C VAL A 34 66.53 7.08 -9.29
N SER A 35 66.03 8.31 -9.51
CA SER A 35 64.61 8.69 -9.74
C SER A 35 64.47 9.91 -10.71
N CYS A 36 63.23 10.39 -10.95
CA CYS A 36 62.85 11.68 -11.60
C CYS A 36 62.94 11.74 -13.17
N LYS A 37 62.13 12.51 -13.93
CA LYS A 37 61.02 13.47 -13.61
C LYS A 37 60.07 13.75 -14.85
N ILE A 38 58.75 13.61 -14.66
CA ILE A 38 57.57 14.43 -15.10
C ILE A 38 57.32 14.82 -16.60
N GLN A 39 56.02 14.87 -16.97
CA GLN A 39 55.30 15.54 -18.08
C GLN A 39 54.96 14.68 -19.31
N ASN A 40 53.77 14.75 -19.94
CA ASN A 40 52.43 15.26 -19.52
C ASN A 40 51.34 14.75 -20.51
N THR A 41 50.08 14.56 -20.06
CA THR A 41 48.84 14.40 -20.90
C THR A 41 48.78 13.18 -21.89
N THR A 42 47.64 12.62 -22.34
CA THR A 42 46.19 12.87 -22.15
C THR A 42 45.35 11.59 -22.35
N ASN A 43 44.14 11.58 -21.80
CA ASN A 43 42.92 10.81 -22.21
C ASN A 43 42.77 9.28 -22.03
N ASP A 44 41.57 8.96 -21.55
CA ASP A 44 40.65 7.86 -21.88
C ASP A 44 40.68 6.43 -21.26
N GLN A 45 39.44 6.03 -20.90
CA GLN A 45 38.84 4.69 -20.84
C GLN A 45 39.49 3.59 -19.95
N GLY A 46 39.02 3.52 -18.70
CA GLY A 46 39.09 2.32 -17.85
C GLY A 46 37.73 1.95 -17.25
N PHE A 47 37.16 0.81 -17.65
CA PHE A 47 35.86 0.34 -17.15
C PHE A 47 35.96 -0.25 -15.73
N GLY A 48 35.29 0.37 -14.76
CA GLY A 48 35.19 -0.12 -13.38
C GLY A 48 33.89 -0.90 -13.11
N TYR A 49 34.00 -2.14 -12.64
CA TYR A 49 32.85 -2.95 -12.22
C TYR A 49 32.17 -2.36 -10.97
N ILE A 50 30.85 -2.14 -11.03
CA ILE A 50 30.05 -1.66 -9.89
C ILE A 50 29.25 -2.81 -9.28
N ASN A 51 29.59 -3.21 -8.05
CA ASN A 51 28.72 -4.00 -7.21
C ASN A 51 27.47 -3.17 -6.84
N LYS A 52 26.26 -3.71 -7.05
CA LYS A 52 25.03 -3.18 -6.44
C LYS A 52 24.34 -4.25 -5.62
N GLY A 53 24.37 -4.04 -4.31
CA GLY A 53 23.71 -4.86 -3.29
C GLY A 53 23.26 -4.00 -2.11
N GLU A 54 22.90 -2.74 -2.38
CA GLU A 54 22.45 -1.77 -1.38
C GLU A 54 20.93 -1.70 -1.37
N LEU A 55 20.33 -2.10 -0.24
CA LEU A 55 18.96 -1.73 0.10
C LEU A 55 18.93 -0.21 0.33
N CYS A 56 18.03 0.49 -0.36
CA CYS A 56 17.94 1.95 -0.28
C CYS A 56 17.70 2.42 1.17
N GLN A 57 18.55 3.33 1.65
CA GLN A 57 18.18 4.25 2.71
C GLN A 57 17.26 5.31 2.07
N ASP A 58 16.04 5.44 2.58
CA ASP A 58 15.06 6.42 2.09
C ASP A 58 15.34 7.84 2.66
N ASP A 59 16.56 8.33 2.42
CA ASP A 59 16.99 9.70 2.78
C ASP A 59 16.46 10.72 1.75
N THR A 60 15.12 10.81 1.65
CA THR A 60 14.42 11.78 0.77
C THR A 60 13.52 12.77 1.53
N TYR A 61 13.99 13.23 2.69
CA TYR A 61 13.59 14.53 3.25
C TYR A 61 14.74 15.55 3.15
N GLN A 62 15.04 15.99 1.92
CA GLN A 62 15.68 17.29 1.75
C GLN A 62 14.65 18.38 2.03
N GLU A 63 14.70 18.94 3.25
CA GLU A 63 14.09 20.23 3.51
C GLU A 63 14.68 21.26 2.53
N LYS A 64 13.80 22.06 1.92
CA LYS A 64 14.25 23.26 1.21
C LYS A 64 14.68 24.29 2.26
N LEU A 65 15.98 24.32 2.55
CA LEU A 65 16.61 25.45 3.23
C LEU A 65 16.18 26.75 2.53
N LEU A 66 15.41 27.56 3.24
CA LEU A 66 15.23 28.95 2.89
C LEU A 66 16.55 29.70 3.18
N PRO A 67 16.94 30.69 2.37
CA PRO A 67 18.15 31.45 2.63
C PRO A 67 18.01 32.28 3.92
N PRO A 68 19.12 32.47 4.67
CA PRO A 68 19.18 33.41 5.79
C PRO A 68 19.37 34.86 5.29
N ASP A 69 19.52 35.79 6.26
CA ASP A 69 19.57 37.26 6.12
C ASP A 69 18.21 37.88 5.71
N ILE A 70 17.83 39.09 6.17
CA ILE A 70 18.63 40.15 6.83
C ILE A 70 17.98 40.60 8.15
N PHE A 71 18.70 40.41 9.25
CA PHE A 71 18.90 41.43 10.29
C PHE A 71 20.24 41.11 10.98
N LYS A 72 21.15 42.09 11.06
CA LYS A 72 22.52 41.95 11.58
C LYS A 72 22.85 43.11 12.51
N LEU A 73 23.93 42.91 13.28
CA LEU A 73 24.48 43.79 14.32
C LEU A 73 23.71 43.69 15.66
N THR A 74 24.38 43.71 16.81
CA THR A 74 25.80 44.02 17.10
C THR A 74 26.65 42.80 17.55
N ARG A 75 27.97 43.01 17.60
CA ARG A 75 28.98 42.09 18.19
C ARG A 75 29.11 42.35 19.71
N LEU A 76 29.56 41.36 20.48
CA LEU A 76 30.85 41.44 21.19
C LEU A 76 31.41 40.04 21.56
N ASP A 77 32.53 40.01 22.28
CA ASP A 77 33.58 38.98 22.22
C ASP A 77 33.50 37.77 23.19
N LYS A 78 34.08 36.67 22.72
CA LYS A 78 34.99 35.68 23.36
C LYS A 78 34.80 35.17 24.81
N SER A 79 35.09 33.86 24.93
CA SER A 79 35.76 33.17 26.07
C SER A 79 34.94 32.98 27.36
N ASN A 80 35.18 31.97 28.21
CA ASN A 80 35.87 30.68 28.05
C ASN A 80 35.35 29.68 29.14
N LEU A 81 35.96 28.49 29.22
CA LEU A 81 35.81 27.46 30.28
C LEU A 81 35.66 28.09 31.70
N SER A 82 34.90 27.55 32.66
CA SER A 82 34.99 26.17 33.17
C SER A 82 33.81 25.73 34.09
N ASN A 83 33.81 24.45 34.47
CA ASN A 83 32.93 23.78 35.47
C ASN A 83 33.58 23.79 36.89
N PRO A 84 32.98 23.18 37.94
CA PRO A 84 31.62 23.30 38.52
C PRO A 84 31.70 23.46 40.08
N ILE A 85 30.76 22.83 40.83
CA ILE A 85 30.75 22.48 42.28
C ILE A 85 29.77 23.28 43.18
N ASP A 86 28.59 22.66 43.35
CA ASP A 86 27.89 22.29 44.60
C ASP A 86 27.46 23.27 45.71
N THR A 87 26.19 23.03 46.11
CA THR A 87 25.63 22.93 47.47
C THR A 87 24.92 24.10 48.21
N PHE A 88 23.73 23.73 48.71
CA PHE A 88 22.88 24.22 49.81
C PHE A 88 22.31 25.65 49.86
N GLU A 89 20.97 25.68 49.82
CA GLU A 89 20.02 26.44 50.66
C GLU A 89 20.40 27.83 51.20
N THR A 90 19.59 28.85 50.86
CA THR A 90 18.66 29.49 51.81
C THR A 90 17.69 30.49 51.13
N THR A 91 16.82 31.11 51.95
CA THR A 91 15.63 31.92 51.67
C THR A 91 15.78 33.22 50.84
N LYS A 92 14.71 33.53 50.10
CA LYS A 92 14.25 34.87 49.64
C LYS A 92 14.18 35.93 50.79
N PRO A 93 13.98 37.25 50.53
CA PRO A 93 13.91 38.01 49.26
C PRO A 93 14.67 39.39 49.24
N SER A 94 14.39 40.21 48.21
CA SER A 94 14.44 41.71 48.14
C SER A 94 15.80 42.44 48.23
N THR A 95 16.37 42.88 47.10
CA THR A 95 16.26 44.22 46.44
C THR A 95 16.87 45.44 47.16
N TYR A 96 18.00 45.91 46.61
CA TYR A 96 18.34 47.31 46.23
C TYR A 96 17.79 48.49 47.07
N ARG A 97 18.72 49.22 47.71
CA ARG A 97 18.99 50.69 47.57
C ARG A 97 20.26 51.02 48.40
N ALA A 98 21.31 51.71 47.92
CA ALA A 98 21.48 52.96 47.16
C ALA A 98 21.65 54.21 48.08
N ILE A 99 22.87 54.77 48.08
CA ILE A 99 23.37 55.96 48.81
C ILE A 99 24.52 56.53 47.97
N LYS A 100 24.77 57.83 47.75
CA LYS A 100 24.06 59.13 47.85
C LYS A 100 24.69 60.02 46.73
N ARG A 101 24.11 61.11 46.22
CA ARG A 101 23.73 62.42 46.81
C ARG A 101 22.79 63.13 45.81
N ALA A 102 21.98 64.15 46.12
CA ALA A 102 21.30 64.58 47.35
C ALA A 102 20.29 65.70 46.97
N LEU A 103 19.11 65.74 47.63
CA LEU A 103 18.38 66.90 48.20
C LEU A 103 18.26 68.23 47.38
N VAL A 104 17.11 68.94 47.30
CA VAL A 104 15.85 68.89 48.08
C VAL A 104 14.69 69.65 47.37
N GLU A 105 13.42 69.37 47.76
CA GLU A 105 12.14 70.12 47.52
C GLU A 105 11.76 70.53 46.05
N ASP A 106 10.50 70.82 45.64
CA ASP A 106 9.20 71.16 46.28
C ASP A 106 7.98 70.41 45.66
N ASP A 107 6.76 70.64 46.18
CA ASP A 107 5.44 70.03 45.84
C ASP A 107 4.29 71.10 46.04
N PRO A 108 2.97 70.91 45.75
CA PRO A 108 2.25 70.07 44.77
C PRO A 108 1.59 70.90 43.60
N PRO A 109 0.44 71.65 43.69
CA PRO A 109 -0.91 71.47 44.29
C PRO A 109 -2.14 71.55 43.31
N SER A 110 -3.21 70.78 43.56
CA SER A 110 -4.62 70.94 43.06
C SER A 110 -4.88 70.85 41.53
N ILE A 111 -6.08 70.60 40.96
CA ILE A 111 -7.53 70.81 41.25
C ILE A 111 -8.31 69.58 40.68
N GLU A 112 -9.42 69.02 41.21
CA GLU A 112 -10.23 69.26 42.42
C GLU A 112 -10.93 67.97 42.92
N SER A 113 -11.73 68.09 43.99
CA SER A 113 -12.64 67.05 44.52
C SER A 113 -14.10 67.29 44.01
N THR A 114 -15.21 66.68 44.46
CA THR A 114 -15.56 65.89 45.65
C THR A 114 -16.78 64.97 45.40
N THR A 115 -17.09 64.12 46.39
CA THR A 115 -18.32 63.34 46.66
C THR A 115 -19.68 63.87 46.11
N LYS A 116 -20.75 63.07 45.89
CA LYS A 116 -21.38 62.12 46.87
C LYS A 116 -22.48 61.22 46.25
N ARG A 117 -22.56 59.94 46.69
CA ARG A 117 -23.74 59.01 46.78
C ARG A 117 -24.72 58.81 45.59
N VAL A 118 -24.94 57.55 45.16
CA VAL A 118 -26.19 56.72 45.35
C VAL A 118 -26.15 55.37 44.57
N ASN A 119 -26.47 54.28 45.30
CA ASN A 119 -27.03 52.94 44.99
C ASN A 119 -26.93 52.18 43.63
N LEU A 120 -27.06 50.85 43.78
CA LEU A 120 -27.04 49.76 42.79
C LEU A 120 -28.13 49.83 41.70
N LYS A 121 -27.80 49.32 40.50
CA LYS A 121 -28.52 48.18 39.88
C LYS A 121 -27.64 47.42 38.88
N GLN A 122 -28.11 46.26 38.42
CA GLN A 122 -27.30 45.23 37.75
C GLN A 122 -27.00 45.53 36.27
N SER A 123 -25.78 45.20 35.84
CA SER A 123 -25.57 44.35 34.66
C SER A 123 -24.52 43.30 35.00
N ILE A 124 -24.72 42.04 34.58
CA ILE A 124 -23.75 40.96 34.73
C ILE A 124 -23.26 40.62 33.32
N ASP A 125 -22.12 41.20 32.93
CA ASP A 125 -21.40 40.81 31.72
C ASP A 125 -20.17 39.96 32.06
N ASN A 126 -19.90 38.98 31.21
CA ASN A 126 -19.00 37.87 31.54
C ASN A 126 -17.52 38.19 31.29
N LYS A 127 -16.66 37.49 32.05
CA LYS A 127 -15.19 37.55 32.07
C LYS A 127 -14.55 37.92 30.72
N ASN A 128 -13.72 38.97 30.75
CA ASN A 128 -12.97 39.52 29.62
C ASN A 128 -12.24 38.45 28.77
N GLU A 129 -12.71 38.25 27.53
CA GLU A 129 -11.99 37.44 26.53
C GLU A 129 -10.80 38.25 25.97
N ILE A 130 -9.57 37.84 26.26
CA ILE A 130 -8.36 38.52 25.74
C ILE A 130 -8.18 38.18 24.25
N LYS A 131 -8.72 39.05 23.39
CA LYS A 131 -8.70 38.92 21.93
C LYS A 131 -7.59 39.76 21.30
N LYS A 132 -6.80 39.16 20.40
CA LYS A 132 -5.70 39.84 19.69
C LYS A 132 -6.02 39.96 18.19
N ASN A 133 -5.70 41.12 17.61
CA ASN A 133 -5.79 41.36 16.17
C ASN A 133 -4.49 40.90 15.52
N ILE A 134 -4.56 40.09 14.47
CA ILE A 134 -3.42 39.65 13.67
C ILE A 134 -3.70 39.96 12.20
N ASN A 135 -2.76 40.62 11.55
CA ASN A 135 -2.76 40.82 10.11
C ASN A 135 -2.43 39.50 9.41
N LEU A 136 -3.36 38.97 8.62
CA LEU A 136 -3.11 37.80 7.79
C LEU A 136 -2.18 38.16 6.61
N ASN A 137 -1.40 37.18 6.17
CA ASN A 137 -0.71 37.25 4.87
C ASN A 137 -1.72 37.39 3.73
N SER A 138 -1.28 37.86 2.57
CA SER A 138 -2.14 37.89 1.37
C SER A 138 -2.61 36.47 1.01
N TYR A 139 -3.92 36.31 0.74
CA TYR A 139 -4.52 35.00 0.49
C TYR A 139 -3.79 34.25 -0.62
N THR A 140 -3.15 33.14 -0.25
CA THR A 140 -2.52 32.18 -1.15
C THR A 140 -3.08 30.81 -0.79
N ARG A 141 -3.62 30.08 -1.78
CA ARG A 141 -4.32 28.82 -1.51
C ARG A 141 -3.36 27.82 -0.87
N SER A 142 -3.65 27.42 0.37
CA SER A 142 -2.86 26.46 1.13
C SER A 142 -3.40 25.03 0.94
N SER A 143 -2.97 24.08 1.77
CA SER A 143 -3.48 22.70 1.77
C SER A 143 -3.41 22.04 3.15
N LEU A 144 -3.29 22.83 4.22
CA LEU A 144 -2.86 22.38 5.54
C LEU A 144 -3.87 21.47 6.28
N TRP A 145 -5.14 21.48 5.89
CA TRP A 145 -6.15 20.52 6.36
C TRP A 145 -6.02 19.12 5.72
N HIS A 146 -5.15 18.93 4.73
CA HIS A 146 -4.83 17.62 4.15
C HIS A 146 -3.61 16.94 4.79
N THR A 147 -2.76 17.67 5.50
CA THR A 147 -1.69 17.08 6.31
C THR A 147 -2.24 16.52 7.62
N LYS A 148 -1.85 15.29 8.00
CA LYS A 148 -2.21 14.72 9.31
C LYS A 148 -1.48 15.48 10.43
N ILE A 149 -2.17 16.46 10.99
CA ILE A 149 -1.70 17.29 12.09
C ILE A 149 -1.85 16.51 13.41
N ASN A 150 -0.76 16.36 14.14
CA ASN A 150 -0.70 15.65 15.41
C ASN A 150 -0.13 16.58 16.50
N SER A 151 -0.86 16.71 17.61
CA SER A 151 -0.47 17.48 18.81
C SER A 151 0.75 16.87 19.52
N ARG A 152 0.87 15.53 19.50
CA ARG A 152 1.89 14.73 20.22
C ARG A 152 3.26 14.75 19.55
N ILE A 153 3.47 15.65 18.59
CA ILE A 153 4.79 15.94 18.00
C ILE A 153 5.79 16.32 19.09
N ILE A 154 5.38 17.07 20.13
CA ILE A 154 6.30 17.47 21.21
C ILE A 154 6.93 16.26 21.92
N TYR A 155 6.15 15.23 22.24
CA TYR A 155 6.63 14.00 22.86
C TYR A 155 7.52 13.19 21.90
N ARG A 156 7.17 13.17 20.61
CA ARG A 156 7.98 12.51 19.57
C ARG A 156 9.35 13.17 19.42
N ASP A 157 9.41 14.49 19.49
CA ASP A 157 10.66 15.26 19.35
C ASP A 157 11.49 15.25 20.64
N ALA A 158 10.86 15.13 21.82
CA ALA A 158 11.57 14.88 23.07
C ALA A 158 12.35 13.56 22.99
N ILE A 159 11.71 12.48 22.53
CA ILE A 159 12.35 11.15 22.38
C ILE A 159 13.55 11.15 21.42
N LYS A 160 13.56 12.05 20.43
CA LYS A 160 14.74 12.23 19.54
C LYS A 160 15.95 12.87 20.25
N LYS A 161 15.71 13.63 21.33
CA LYS A 161 16.75 14.37 22.06
C LYS A 161 17.21 13.70 23.36
N ILE A 162 16.36 12.90 24.02
CA ILE A 162 16.64 12.16 25.27
C ILE A 162 18.08 11.64 25.30
N ASP A 163 18.84 12.03 26.30
CA ASP A 163 20.19 11.49 26.52
C ASP A 163 20.14 10.01 26.93
N ILE A 164 21.12 9.24 26.48
CA ILE A 164 21.19 7.77 26.64
C ILE A 164 22.61 7.43 27.04
N ASP A 165 22.76 6.56 28.04
CA ASP A 165 24.06 6.18 28.61
C ASP A 165 24.80 7.38 29.23
N SER A 166 24.03 8.30 29.85
CA SER A 166 24.52 9.52 30.50
C SER A 166 25.49 9.27 31.66
N ASN A 167 25.42 8.07 32.27
CA ASN A 167 26.35 7.58 33.29
C ASN A 167 27.52 6.75 32.71
N GLY A 168 27.60 6.59 31.39
CA GLY A 168 28.68 5.90 30.67
C GLY A 168 28.77 4.38 30.88
N LEU A 169 27.86 3.74 31.63
CA LEU A 169 28.00 2.33 32.02
C LEU A 169 28.00 1.35 30.84
N PHE A 170 27.31 1.67 29.74
CA PHE A 170 27.37 0.86 28.53
C PHE A 170 28.65 1.18 27.73
N LYS A 171 29.01 2.45 27.55
CA LYS A 171 30.27 2.91 26.94
C LYS A 171 31.49 2.25 27.59
N ASP A 172 31.55 2.20 28.92
CA ASP A 172 32.65 1.59 29.66
C ASP A 172 32.65 0.07 29.52
N SER A 173 31.50 -0.60 29.51
CA SER A 173 31.43 -2.05 29.22
C SER A 173 31.82 -2.39 27.78
N VAL A 174 31.61 -1.48 26.82
CA VAL A 174 32.13 -1.61 25.45
C VAL A 174 33.65 -1.41 25.42
N LEU A 175 34.17 -0.39 26.12
CA LEU A 175 35.60 -0.09 26.22
C LEU A 175 36.37 -1.24 26.89
N GLU A 176 35.89 -1.76 28.02
CA GLU A 176 36.43 -2.90 28.76
C GLU A 176 36.68 -4.10 27.83
N LYS A 177 35.65 -4.51 27.11
CA LYS A 177 35.70 -5.66 26.17
C LYS A 177 36.50 -5.37 24.90
N MET A 178 36.89 -4.11 24.68
CA MET A 178 37.84 -3.68 23.64
C MET A 178 39.28 -3.41 24.15
N VAL A 179 39.57 -3.46 25.46
CA VAL A 179 40.88 -3.06 26.04
C VAL A 179 42.08 -3.68 25.32
N LYS A 180 42.03 -4.97 24.97
CA LYS A 180 43.13 -5.65 24.25
C LYS A 180 43.38 -5.07 22.86
N ILE A 181 42.33 -4.61 22.15
CA ILE A 181 42.43 -3.99 20.81
C ILE A 181 42.88 -2.53 20.94
N ILE A 182 42.32 -1.80 21.91
CA ILE A 182 42.66 -0.41 22.23
C ILE A 182 44.15 -0.28 22.57
N LYS A 183 44.67 -1.14 23.47
CA LYS A 183 46.11 -1.21 23.81
C LYS A 183 46.96 -1.54 22.58
N ARG A 184 46.61 -2.59 21.80
CA ARG A 184 47.37 -3.00 20.60
C ARG A 184 47.44 -1.92 19.51
N ARG A 185 46.45 -1.02 19.43
CA ARG A 185 46.36 0.04 18.41
C ARG A 185 46.64 1.45 18.95
N ARG A 186 47.12 1.60 20.20
CA ARG A 186 47.39 2.89 20.87
C ARG A 186 46.21 3.89 20.77
N LEU A 187 44.98 3.40 20.90
CA LEU A 187 43.78 4.23 20.82
C LEU A 187 43.46 4.91 22.16
N LEU A 188 42.95 6.15 22.11
CA LEU A 188 42.46 6.85 23.30
C LEU A 188 41.11 6.27 23.73
N LYS A 189 40.94 5.98 25.03
CA LYS A 189 39.64 5.51 25.57
C LYS A 189 38.51 6.53 25.36
N SER A 190 38.83 7.81 25.45
CA SER A 190 37.86 8.92 25.37
C SER A 190 37.25 9.11 23.97
N SER A 191 37.90 8.62 22.91
CA SER A 191 37.54 8.94 21.53
C SER A 191 36.58 7.94 20.85
N ILE A 192 35.92 7.10 21.64
CA ILE A 192 34.93 6.12 21.19
C ILE A 192 33.58 6.79 20.83
N ASP A 193 33.15 6.65 19.58
CA ASP A 193 31.83 7.09 19.12
C ASP A 193 30.79 5.95 19.17
N LEU A 194 29.78 6.13 20.02
CA LEU A 194 28.60 5.26 20.15
C LEU A 194 27.29 5.93 19.72
N SER A 195 27.35 7.14 19.15
CA SER A 195 26.16 7.90 18.73
C SER A 195 25.23 7.16 17.75
N PRO A 196 25.70 6.27 16.83
CA PRO A 196 24.80 5.46 16.02
C PRO A 196 24.00 4.45 16.84
N THR A 197 24.59 3.85 17.88
CA THR A 197 23.87 2.95 18.80
C THR A 197 22.81 3.73 19.59
N TYR A 198 23.16 4.89 20.17
CA TYR A 198 22.18 5.69 20.92
C TYR A 198 21.03 6.17 20.01
N SER A 199 21.32 6.58 18.77
CA SER A 199 20.31 6.91 17.76
C SER A 199 19.38 5.72 17.45
N ASN A 200 19.94 4.51 17.29
CA ASN A 200 19.15 3.30 17.10
C ASN A 200 18.25 2.97 18.30
N ILE A 201 18.70 3.21 19.55
CA ILE A 201 17.88 3.01 20.75
C ILE A 201 16.70 4.01 20.77
N ARG A 202 16.94 5.30 20.44
CA ARG A 202 15.84 6.30 20.30
C ARG A 202 14.83 5.88 19.23
N LYS A 203 15.31 5.38 18.09
CA LYS A 203 14.45 4.85 17.01
C LYS A 203 13.63 3.65 17.48
N TYR A 204 14.25 2.69 18.17
CA TYR A 204 13.58 1.51 18.73
C TYR A 204 12.50 1.86 19.74
N ALA A 205 12.77 2.78 20.67
CA ALA A 205 11.79 3.25 21.65
C ALA A 205 10.59 3.94 20.97
N LEU A 206 10.87 4.83 20.01
CA LEU A 206 9.85 5.55 19.23
C LEU A 206 8.98 4.60 18.39
N GLU A 207 9.58 3.54 17.81
CA GLU A 207 8.87 2.49 17.08
C GLU A 207 7.94 1.68 18.01
N LYS A 208 8.42 1.29 19.20
CA LYS A 208 7.63 0.52 20.18
C LYS A 208 6.45 1.30 20.78
N ILE A 209 6.55 2.61 20.95
CA ILE A 209 5.43 3.44 21.43
C ILE A 209 4.62 4.11 20.29
N SER A 210 4.91 3.76 19.03
CA SER A 210 4.34 4.46 17.86
C SER A 210 2.81 4.39 17.78
N SER A 211 2.16 3.37 18.35
CA SER A 211 0.70 3.30 18.47
C SER A 211 0.14 4.44 19.31
N LEU A 212 0.62 4.59 20.55
CA LEU A 212 0.19 5.63 21.49
C LEU A 212 0.42 7.06 20.97
N LEU A 213 1.50 7.27 20.20
CA LEU A 213 1.78 8.56 19.56
C LEU A 213 0.86 8.85 18.35
N ASN A 214 0.21 7.85 17.76
CA ASN A 214 -0.60 7.99 16.53
C ASN A 214 -2.11 7.73 16.71
N GLU A 215 -2.58 7.28 17.89
CA GLU A 215 -4.01 7.20 18.24
C GLU A 215 -4.68 8.58 18.12
N ASP A 216 -5.68 8.74 17.26
CA ASP A 216 -6.37 10.03 17.07
C ASP A 216 -7.36 10.39 18.22
N THR A 217 -7.32 9.66 19.33
CA THR A 217 -8.16 9.85 20.53
C THR A 217 -8.06 11.27 21.12
N ILE A 218 -9.18 11.81 21.59
CA ILE A 218 -9.30 13.19 22.10
C ILE A 218 -8.72 13.30 23.52
N ASP A 219 -8.94 12.28 24.35
CA ASP A 219 -8.56 12.20 25.79
C ASP A 219 -7.04 12.32 26.08
N LEU A 220 -6.21 12.47 25.04
CA LEU A 220 -4.74 12.53 25.08
C LEU A 220 -4.17 13.77 24.35
N ASP A 221 -5.01 14.71 23.91
CA ASP A 221 -4.56 15.99 23.36
C ASP A 221 -4.17 16.96 24.49
N ILE A 222 -3.19 17.83 24.22
CA ILE A 222 -2.70 18.81 25.19
C ILE A 222 -3.69 19.97 25.27
N THR A 223 -4.11 20.33 26.48
CA THR A 223 -5.02 21.46 26.73
C THR A 223 -4.32 22.79 26.48
N ILE A 224 -4.96 23.63 25.67
CA ILE A 224 -4.51 24.99 25.32
C ILE A 224 -5.75 25.88 25.45
N THR A 225 -5.63 26.99 26.20
CA THR A 225 -6.70 28.00 26.36
C THR A 225 -6.14 29.40 26.15
N PRO A 226 -6.97 30.40 25.84
CA PRO A 226 -6.57 31.80 25.87
C PRO A 226 -6.01 32.20 27.24
N GLY A 227 -5.09 33.17 27.26
CA GLY A 227 -4.40 33.65 28.45
C GLY A 227 -3.12 32.88 28.81
N MET A 228 -2.88 31.69 28.23
CA MET A 228 -1.67 30.90 28.53
C MET A 228 -0.38 31.54 28.01
N SER A 229 0.62 31.61 28.89
CA SER A 229 2.01 31.94 28.55
C SER A 229 2.76 30.74 27.94
N LEU A 230 3.97 30.97 27.43
CA LEU A 230 4.86 29.88 26.99
C LEU A 230 5.21 28.91 28.14
N SER A 231 5.33 29.42 29.37
CA SER A 231 5.52 28.64 30.59
C SER A 231 4.33 27.72 30.88
N ASP A 232 3.10 28.20 30.70
CA ASP A 232 1.89 27.40 30.94
C ASP A 232 1.73 26.31 29.87
N LEU A 233 2.06 26.63 28.61
CA LEU A 233 2.13 25.65 27.53
C LEU A 233 3.14 24.53 27.84
N ARG A 234 4.35 24.88 28.31
CA ARG A 234 5.35 23.90 28.74
C ARG A 234 4.82 23.05 29.91
N SER A 235 4.20 23.68 30.90
CA SER A 235 3.64 23.04 32.09
C SER A 235 2.52 22.06 31.74
N ASN A 236 1.64 22.40 30.78
CA ASN A 236 0.58 21.50 30.28
C ASN A 236 1.14 20.33 29.48
N CYS A 237 2.20 20.52 28.70
CA CYS A 237 2.89 19.42 28.02
C CYS A 237 3.44 18.39 29.03
N ILE A 238 3.98 18.86 30.16
CA ILE A 238 4.52 18.03 31.25
C ILE A 238 3.40 17.40 32.10
N SER A 239 2.35 18.15 32.41
CA SER A 239 1.26 17.73 33.32
C SER A 239 0.17 16.88 32.67
N ASN A 240 0.42 16.35 31.46
CA ASN A 240 -0.55 15.55 30.70
C ASN A 240 -0.69 14.13 31.29
N ASN A 241 -1.38 14.04 32.43
CA ASN A 241 -1.50 12.83 33.23
C ASN A 241 -2.16 11.66 32.49
N SER A 242 -3.10 11.90 31.55
CA SER A 242 -3.71 10.84 30.75
C SER A 242 -2.72 10.22 29.75
N PHE A 243 -1.89 11.05 29.11
CA PHE A 243 -0.79 10.58 28.25
C PHE A 243 0.28 9.85 29.07
N PHE A 244 0.81 10.46 30.13
CA PHE A 244 1.90 9.85 30.90
C PHE A 244 1.49 8.58 31.66
N LYS A 245 0.23 8.44 32.06
CA LYS A 245 -0.30 7.17 32.60
C LYS A 245 -0.28 6.07 31.53
N LYS A 246 -0.90 6.28 30.37
CA LYS A 246 -0.88 5.30 29.26
C LYS A 246 0.54 4.98 28.79
N LEU A 247 1.44 5.98 28.76
CA LEU A 247 2.83 5.78 28.41
C LEU A 247 3.54 4.85 29.40
N ARG A 248 3.37 5.07 30.72
CA ARG A 248 3.94 4.22 31.77
C ARG A 248 3.44 2.78 31.66
N GLU A 249 2.12 2.59 31.53
CA GLU A 249 1.48 1.27 31.31
C GLU A 249 2.00 0.56 30.03
N ASN A 250 2.35 1.31 28.98
CA ASN A 250 2.89 0.73 27.75
C ASN A 250 4.39 0.41 27.87
N CYS A 251 5.19 1.30 28.47
CA CYS A 251 6.60 1.06 28.77
C CYS A 251 6.79 -0.19 29.65
N GLU A 252 5.93 -0.40 30.65
CA GLU A 252 5.96 -1.62 31.47
C GLU A 252 5.73 -2.90 30.66
N LYS A 253 4.80 -2.89 29.70
CA LYS A 253 4.54 -4.03 28.80
C LYS A 253 5.76 -4.29 27.92
N ILE A 254 6.30 -3.25 27.29
CA ILE A 254 7.49 -3.33 26.43
C ILE A 254 8.71 -3.83 27.23
N VAL A 255 8.88 -3.43 28.49
CA VAL A 255 9.96 -3.92 29.38
C VAL A 255 9.77 -5.40 29.73
N LYS A 256 8.54 -5.84 30.05
CA LYS A 256 8.25 -7.26 30.31
C LYS A 256 8.52 -8.12 29.07
N ASP A 257 8.12 -7.66 27.87
CA ASP A 257 8.43 -8.33 26.60
C ASP A 257 9.94 -8.37 26.30
N LEU A 258 10.66 -7.28 26.59
CA LEU A 258 12.12 -7.20 26.42
C LEU A 258 12.87 -8.13 27.35
N GLN A 259 12.44 -8.28 28.61
CA GLN A 259 13.04 -9.21 29.57
C GLN A 259 12.99 -10.65 29.02
N LEU A 260 11.83 -11.06 28.48
CA LEU A 260 11.61 -12.37 27.83
C LEU A 260 12.31 -12.52 26.46
N THR A 261 12.65 -11.41 25.79
CA THR A 261 13.29 -11.42 24.46
C THR A 261 14.76 -11.83 24.55
N PRO A 262 15.24 -12.85 23.81
CA PRO A 262 16.65 -13.22 23.81
C PRO A 262 17.56 -12.14 23.21
N ASP A 263 18.73 -11.93 23.82
CA ASP A 263 19.60 -10.77 23.57
C ASP A 263 20.09 -10.65 22.10
N ASN A 264 20.16 -11.77 21.36
CA ASN A 264 20.52 -11.80 19.94
C ASN A 264 19.52 -11.04 19.05
N TYR A 265 18.24 -10.93 19.43
CA TYR A 265 17.25 -10.16 18.68
C TYR A 265 17.56 -8.66 18.67
N LEU A 266 18.25 -8.13 19.70
CA LEU A 266 18.62 -6.71 19.81
C LEU A 266 19.96 -6.37 19.12
N SER A 267 20.61 -7.35 18.49
CA SER A 267 21.90 -7.17 17.79
C SER A 267 21.85 -6.21 16.58
N HIS A 268 20.65 -5.90 16.07
CA HIS A 268 20.42 -4.89 15.03
C HIS A 268 20.49 -3.45 15.57
N VAL A 269 20.18 -3.23 16.85
CA VAL A 269 20.25 -1.92 17.50
C VAL A 269 21.72 -1.50 17.68
N PHE A 270 22.63 -2.44 17.94
CA PHE A 270 24.05 -2.14 18.07
C PHE A 270 24.71 -1.80 16.74
N GLN A 271 25.49 -0.73 16.70
CA GLN A 271 26.25 -0.33 15.52
C GLN A 271 27.21 -1.42 15.02
N TRP A 272 27.44 -1.48 13.71
CA TRP A 272 28.32 -2.48 13.09
C TRP A 272 29.80 -2.13 13.27
N HIS A 273 30.14 -0.86 13.08
CA HIS A 273 31.47 -0.32 13.31
C HIS A 273 31.48 0.65 14.48
N ILE A 274 32.58 0.66 15.24
CA ILE A 274 32.89 1.69 16.24
C ILE A 274 33.98 2.58 15.67
N ILE A 275 33.75 3.89 15.69
CA ILE A 275 34.73 4.89 15.25
C ILE A 275 35.55 5.32 16.46
N PHE A 276 36.87 5.35 16.29
CA PHE A 276 37.81 5.96 17.22
C PHE A 276 38.50 7.13 16.53
N HIS A 277 38.56 8.28 17.18
CA HIS A 277 39.33 9.43 16.70
C HIS A 277 40.76 9.35 17.27
N LEU A 278 41.77 9.57 16.42
CA LEU A 278 43.16 9.66 16.84
C LEU A 278 43.60 11.13 16.86
N ASN A 279 44.05 11.62 18.02
CA ASN A 279 44.63 12.96 18.14
C ASN A 279 46.14 12.90 17.86
N ASN A 280 46.50 12.94 16.57
CA ASN A 280 47.82 13.42 16.15
C ASN A 280 47.65 14.88 15.69
N SER A 281 48.63 15.75 15.98
CA SER A 281 48.49 17.20 16.14
C SER A 281 48.22 18.05 14.87
N SER A 282 47.75 17.44 13.77
CA SER A 282 47.35 18.18 12.56
C SER A 282 46.29 17.50 11.69
N ASN A 283 45.90 16.24 11.95
CA ASN A 283 44.87 15.54 11.17
C ASN A 283 44.14 14.47 12.01
N SER A 284 42.81 14.55 12.06
CA SER A 284 41.98 13.63 12.89
C SER A 284 41.68 12.32 12.16
N THR A 285 42.62 11.38 12.17
CA THR A 285 42.47 10.08 11.51
C THR A 285 41.37 9.24 12.19
N LYS A 286 40.27 8.97 11.47
CA LYS A 286 39.13 8.18 11.96
C LYS A 286 39.37 6.68 11.74
N ILE A 287 39.58 5.93 12.82
CA ILE A 287 39.82 4.48 12.78
C ILE A 287 38.50 3.73 13.02
N LYS A 288 38.03 2.99 12.02
CA LYS A 288 36.86 2.10 12.14
C LYS A 288 37.30 0.73 12.67
N LEU A 289 36.71 0.28 13.77
CA LEU A 289 36.83 -1.09 14.29
C LEU A 289 35.51 -1.85 14.13
N HIS A 290 35.56 -3.18 14.00
CA HIS A 290 34.36 -4.01 14.06
C HIS A 290 33.86 -4.09 15.52
N ALA A 291 32.57 -3.84 15.75
CA ALA A 291 31.99 -3.95 17.08
C ALA A 291 31.94 -5.42 17.54
N PRO A 292 32.31 -5.80 18.77
CA PRO A 292 32.26 -7.18 19.27
C PRO A 292 30.83 -7.56 19.66
N LYS A 293 29.88 -7.48 18.71
CA LYS A 293 28.42 -7.43 18.95
C LYS A 293 27.95 -8.35 20.06
N TYR A 294 28.19 -9.66 19.91
CA TYR A 294 27.73 -10.71 20.83
C TYR A 294 28.16 -10.51 22.30
N LYS A 295 29.26 -9.81 22.59
CA LYS A 295 29.76 -9.59 23.96
C LYS A 295 29.07 -8.42 24.70
N ASN A 296 28.28 -7.61 24.00
CA ASN A 296 27.63 -6.41 24.54
C ASN A 296 26.10 -6.49 24.54
N LEU A 297 25.50 -7.60 24.10
CA LEU A 297 24.05 -7.67 23.89
C LEU A 297 23.24 -7.62 25.20
N SER A 298 23.69 -8.23 26.30
CA SER A 298 23.00 -8.11 27.59
C SER A 298 23.06 -6.68 28.13
N LYS A 299 24.24 -6.04 28.10
CA LYS A 299 24.40 -4.65 28.54
C LYS A 299 23.62 -3.66 27.65
N LEU A 300 23.47 -3.97 26.36
CA LEU A 300 22.61 -3.22 25.44
C LEU A 300 21.12 -3.42 25.76
N LYS A 301 20.71 -4.65 26.09
CA LYS A 301 19.35 -4.97 26.54
C LYS A 301 19.02 -4.25 27.85
N GLU A 302 19.95 -4.23 28.81
CA GLU A 302 19.85 -3.44 30.03
C GLU A 302 19.69 -1.94 29.71
N LEU A 303 20.53 -1.37 28.83
CA LEU A 303 20.43 0.04 28.43
C LEU A 303 19.09 0.36 27.74
N ILE A 304 18.58 -0.54 26.89
CA ILE A 304 17.27 -0.37 26.22
C ILE A 304 16.12 -0.45 27.25
N ILE A 305 16.18 -1.38 28.20
CA ILE A 305 15.19 -1.50 29.29
C ILE A 305 15.23 -0.27 30.21
N ASP A 306 16.41 0.22 30.56
CA ASP A 306 16.61 1.44 31.36
C ASP A 306 16.04 2.67 30.65
N THR A 307 16.37 2.83 29.35
CA THR A 307 15.85 3.92 28.51
C THR A 307 14.32 3.89 28.40
N ILE A 308 13.71 2.72 28.22
CA ILE A 308 12.25 2.58 28.04
C ILE A 308 11.50 2.72 29.36
N SER A 309 12.04 2.21 30.48
CA SER A 309 11.43 2.36 31.81
C SER A 309 11.49 3.81 32.32
N LYS A 310 12.59 4.52 32.08
CA LYS A 310 12.75 5.95 32.41
C LYS A 310 12.05 6.90 31.42
N LEU A 311 11.68 6.42 30.23
CA LEU A 311 11.13 7.20 29.12
C LEU A 311 10.07 8.25 29.52
N PRO A 312 9.07 7.98 30.40
CA PRO A 312 8.11 9.01 30.80
C PRO A 312 8.77 10.22 31.47
N ASN A 313 9.73 9.97 32.36
CA ASN A 313 10.44 11.02 33.10
C ASN A 313 11.47 11.71 32.18
N SER A 314 12.18 10.95 31.35
CA SER A 314 13.14 11.49 30.37
C SER A 314 12.47 12.42 29.33
N ILE A 315 11.22 12.15 28.95
CA ILE A 315 10.43 13.05 28.09
C ILE A 315 10.15 14.38 28.80
N ILE A 316 9.80 14.36 30.09
CA ILE A 316 9.55 15.57 30.89
C ILE A 316 10.83 16.42 30.94
N CYS A 317 11.96 15.82 31.33
CA CYS A 317 13.24 16.52 31.42
C CYS A 317 13.76 17.08 30.08
N GLU A 318 13.33 16.54 28.94
CA GLU A 318 13.64 17.14 27.63
C GLU A 318 12.67 18.28 27.28
N ILE A 319 11.38 18.18 27.59
CA ILE A 319 10.40 19.26 27.36
C ILE A 319 10.71 20.50 28.21
N GLU A 320 11.26 20.32 29.40
CA GLU A 320 11.78 21.41 30.24
C GLU A 320 12.86 22.24 29.53
N LYS A 321 13.74 21.57 28.76
CA LYS A 321 14.84 22.19 27.99
C LYS A 321 14.42 22.78 26.64
N PHE A 322 13.17 22.59 26.20
CA PHE A 322 12.76 23.06 24.87
C PHE A 322 12.67 24.59 24.81
N ASP A 323 13.32 25.18 23.81
CA ASP A 323 13.13 26.59 23.46
C ASP A 323 11.69 26.88 22.96
N GLN A 324 11.39 28.17 22.83
CA GLN A 324 10.11 28.67 22.34
C GLN A 324 9.71 28.10 20.97
N ASN A 325 10.65 27.98 20.04
CA ASN A 325 10.37 27.51 18.69
C ASN A 325 9.99 26.03 18.68
N ASN A 326 10.64 25.20 19.49
CA ASN A 326 10.30 23.79 19.63
C ASN A 326 8.89 23.61 20.21
N ILE A 327 8.51 24.36 21.26
CA ILE A 327 7.17 24.28 21.87
C ILE A 327 6.10 24.80 20.90
N VAL A 328 6.31 25.98 20.32
CA VAL A 328 5.33 26.63 19.43
C VAL A 328 5.13 25.83 18.14
N ASN A 329 6.20 25.37 17.48
CA ASN A 329 6.07 24.54 16.27
C ASN A 329 5.51 23.14 16.56
N ALA A 330 5.65 22.63 17.80
CA ALA A 330 5.03 21.36 18.19
C ALA A 330 3.53 21.50 18.48
N LEU A 331 3.05 22.62 19.01
CA LEU A 331 1.65 22.82 19.43
C LEU A 331 0.77 23.62 18.43
N PHE A 332 1.36 24.51 17.63
CA PHE A 332 0.66 25.41 16.71
C PHE A 332 1.07 25.15 15.25
N SER A 333 0.35 25.71 14.28
CA SER A 333 0.68 25.66 12.87
C SER A 333 0.30 26.94 12.15
N ASN A 334 1.18 27.42 11.27
CA ASN A 334 0.99 28.66 10.53
C ASN A 334 -0.06 28.48 9.42
N ILE A 335 -1.23 29.07 9.60
CA ILE A 335 -2.30 29.17 8.61
C ILE A 335 -2.44 30.64 8.23
N HIS A 336 -2.10 30.99 6.98
CA HIS A 336 -2.18 32.36 6.43
C HIS A 336 -1.46 33.44 7.27
N GLY A 337 -0.38 33.08 7.97
CA GLY A 337 0.37 33.97 8.88
C GLY A 337 -0.03 33.85 10.35
N VAL A 338 -1.16 33.21 10.66
CA VAL A 338 -1.65 33.01 12.03
C VAL A 338 -1.19 31.66 12.57
N LEU A 339 -0.55 31.63 13.74
CA LEU A 339 -0.18 30.38 14.43
C LEU A 339 -1.39 29.84 15.19
N VAL A 340 -2.16 28.95 14.55
CA VAL A 340 -3.39 28.33 15.12
C VAL A 340 -3.05 27.02 15.84
N ALA A 341 -3.67 26.76 16.98
CA ALA A 341 -3.45 25.54 17.76
C ALA A 341 -3.84 24.27 16.98
N LYS A 342 -2.98 23.23 17.02
CA LYS A 342 -3.19 21.98 16.28
C LYS A 342 -4.45 21.22 16.69
N SER A 343 -4.86 21.32 17.95
CA SER A 343 -6.14 20.83 18.48
C SER A 343 -7.34 21.50 17.81
N SER A 344 -7.30 22.82 17.61
CA SER A 344 -8.36 23.54 16.89
C SER A 344 -8.41 23.16 15.40
N ILE A 345 -7.25 22.93 14.77
CA ILE A 345 -7.19 22.48 13.36
C ILE A 345 -7.74 21.04 13.21
N LYS A 346 -7.59 20.17 14.21
CA LYS A 346 -8.23 18.84 14.27
C LYS A 346 -9.76 18.98 14.19
N ASN A 347 -10.37 19.87 15.00
CA ASN A 347 -11.80 20.14 14.95
C ASN A 347 -12.26 20.67 13.57
N LEU A 348 -11.52 21.64 13.00
CA LEU A 348 -11.76 22.12 11.63
C LEU A 348 -11.71 20.97 10.62
N SER A 349 -10.72 20.08 10.67
CA SER A 349 -10.60 18.94 9.75
C SER A 349 -11.77 17.95 9.84
N ILE A 350 -12.33 17.73 11.03
CA ILE A 350 -13.52 16.90 11.24
C ILE A 350 -14.74 17.56 10.60
N PHE A 351 -14.96 18.85 10.91
CA PHE A 351 -16.03 19.66 10.31
C PHE A 351 -15.91 19.72 8.76
N PHE A 352 -14.68 19.82 8.23
CA PHE A 352 -14.41 19.84 6.80
C PHE A 352 -14.71 18.49 6.14
N ASN A 353 -14.35 17.37 6.77
CA ASN A 353 -14.66 16.04 6.24
C ASN A 353 -16.17 15.77 6.20
N TYR A 354 -16.92 16.21 7.22
CA TYR A 354 -18.39 16.14 7.23
C TYR A 354 -19.02 16.98 6.11
N ASN A 355 -18.58 18.24 5.96
CA ASN A 355 -19.16 19.19 4.99
C ASN A 355 -18.54 19.12 3.58
N LYS A 356 -17.55 18.26 3.35
CA LYS A 356 -16.78 18.12 2.10
C LYS A 356 -17.67 18.04 0.85
N ASN A 357 -18.82 17.38 0.99
CA ASN A 357 -19.73 17.08 -0.09
C ASN A 357 -20.88 18.09 -0.26
N LYS A 358 -20.93 19.21 0.50
CA LYS A 358 -22.09 20.14 0.51
C LYS A 358 -22.30 20.90 -0.81
N PHE A 359 -21.22 21.37 -1.47
CA PHE A 359 -21.29 22.29 -2.63
C PHE A 359 -20.90 21.68 -3.99
N VAL A 360 -20.94 20.36 -4.13
CA VAL A 360 -20.44 19.69 -5.34
C VAL A 360 -21.52 19.67 -6.46
N ASN A 361 -21.35 20.59 -7.42
CA ASN A 361 -22.08 20.80 -8.71
C ASN A 361 -22.96 22.06 -8.85
N GLU A 362 -22.84 23.07 -7.99
CA GLU A 362 -23.61 24.32 -8.11
C GLU A 362 -22.70 25.54 -8.35
N ARG A 363 -23.23 26.59 -9.00
CA ARG A 363 -22.47 27.84 -9.18
C ARG A 363 -22.50 28.61 -7.85
N PHE A 364 -21.33 29.01 -7.34
CA PHE A 364 -21.22 29.76 -6.07
C PHE A 364 -22.01 31.08 -6.01
N TYR A 365 -22.46 31.61 -7.16
CA TYR A 365 -23.31 32.80 -7.23
C TYR A 365 -24.74 32.52 -6.74
N ASP A 366 -25.26 31.32 -6.99
CA ASP A 366 -26.68 30.99 -6.84
C ASP A 366 -27.01 30.55 -5.40
N ASN A 367 -25.99 30.40 -4.54
CA ASN A 367 -26.11 29.78 -3.23
C ASN A 367 -25.34 30.54 -2.11
N LEU A 368 -25.36 31.88 -2.17
CA LEU A 368 -24.65 32.77 -1.24
C LEU A 368 -25.05 32.57 0.23
N ASN A 369 -26.34 32.32 0.51
CA ASN A 369 -26.82 32.07 1.87
C ASN A 369 -26.17 30.80 2.45
N SER A 370 -26.23 29.68 1.73
CA SER A 370 -25.59 28.42 2.14
C SER A 370 -24.08 28.55 2.42
N LEU A 371 -23.39 29.47 1.71
CA LEU A 371 -21.98 29.81 1.94
C LEU A 371 -21.78 30.65 3.21
N ASN A 372 -22.66 31.62 3.47
CA ASN A 372 -22.63 32.40 4.71
C ASN A 372 -22.95 31.50 5.94
N ASP A 373 -23.93 30.57 5.85
CA ASP A 373 -24.21 29.59 6.92
C ASP A 373 -22.97 28.75 7.27
N LEU A 374 -22.17 28.40 6.25
CA LEU A 374 -20.96 27.60 6.46
C LEU A 374 -19.79 28.46 6.95
N LEU A 375 -19.71 29.71 6.48
CA LEU A 375 -18.76 30.71 6.99
C LEU A 375 -19.01 31.01 8.46
N GLU A 376 -20.27 31.09 8.90
CA GLU A 376 -20.66 31.23 10.30
C GLU A 376 -20.17 30.05 11.15
N LYS A 377 -20.40 28.82 10.67
CA LYS A 377 -19.94 27.61 11.37
C LYS A 377 -18.41 27.50 11.43
N ILE A 378 -17.70 27.91 10.38
CA ILE A 378 -16.23 28.05 10.43
C ILE A 378 -15.85 29.17 11.41
N GLY A 379 -16.53 30.32 11.37
CA GLY A 379 -16.31 31.47 12.24
C GLY A 379 -16.45 31.14 13.71
N ASN A 380 -17.45 30.35 14.10
CA ASN A 380 -17.62 29.91 15.48
C ASN A 380 -16.45 29.00 15.92
N ILE A 381 -16.04 28.02 15.10
CA ILE A 381 -14.85 27.18 15.39
C ILE A 381 -13.56 28.02 15.45
N VAL A 382 -13.41 29.04 14.58
CA VAL A 382 -12.25 29.94 14.57
C VAL A 382 -12.26 30.87 15.79
N ARG A 383 -13.42 31.37 16.24
CA ARG A 383 -13.55 32.23 17.42
C ARG A 383 -13.16 31.51 18.71
N GLU A 384 -13.42 30.19 18.79
CA GLU A 384 -12.94 29.30 19.86
C GLU A 384 -11.52 28.77 19.65
N SER A 385 -10.87 29.05 18.50
CA SER A 385 -9.52 28.55 18.22
C SER A 385 -8.47 29.37 18.95
N CYS A 386 -7.56 28.69 19.66
CA CYS A 386 -6.41 29.34 20.27
C CYS A 386 -5.36 29.72 19.21
N ILE A 387 -4.87 30.96 19.29
CA ILE A 387 -3.81 31.51 18.43
C ILE A 387 -2.59 31.93 19.26
N PHE A 388 -1.39 31.78 18.72
CA PHE A 388 -0.14 32.19 19.38
C PHE A 388 0.45 33.47 18.77
N HIS A 389 0.66 34.50 19.60
CA HIS A 389 1.37 35.73 19.25
C HIS A 389 1.97 36.35 20.52
N GLU A 390 3.18 35.91 20.90
CA GLU A 390 3.88 36.18 22.19
C GLU A 390 3.20 35.58 23.44
N GLY A 391 2.05 34.94 23.25
CA GLY A 391 1.21 34.27 24.25
C GLY A 391 0.00 33.68 23.54
N VAL A 392 -0.85 32.94 24.26
CA VAL A 392 -2.07 32.34 23.68
C VAL A 392 -3.26 33.28 23.86
N PHE A 393 -3.96 33.55 22.75
CA PHE A 393 -5.12 34.44 22.69
C PHE A 393 -6.27 33.78 21.92
N SER A 394 -7.46 34.37 21.99
CA SER A 394 -8.49 34.17 20.96
C SER A 394 -8.27 35.17 19.82
N PRO A 395 -8.61 34.84 18.55
CA PRO A 395 -8.67 35.84 17.50
C PRO A 395 -9.76 36.87 17.81
N ASN A 396 -9.52 38.14 17.48
CA ASN A 396 -10.60 39.12 17.45
C ASN A 396 -11.55 38.85 16.27
N GLU A 397 -12.65 39.59 16.18
CA GLU A 397 -13.67 39.35 15.15
C GLU A 397 -13.13 39.62 13.72
N SER A 398 -12.20 40.57 13.56
CA SER A 398 -11.53 40.87 12.27
C SER A 398 -10.67 39.69 11.77
N THR A 399 -9.77 39.19 12.62
CA THR A 399 -8.96 38.00 12.33
C THR A 399 -9.85 36.77 12.16
N THR A 400 -10.93 36.64 12.94
CA THR A 400 -11.92 35.55 12.82
C THR A 400 -12.61 35.58 11.45
N GLU A 401 -13.12 36.73 11.01
CA GLU A 401 -13.79 36.85 9.71
C GLU A 401 -12.80 36.59 8.55
N GLN A 402 -11.63 37.22 8.56
CA GLN A 402 -10.63 37.04 7.50
C GLN A 402 -10.14 35.60 7.40
N LEU A 403 -9.76 34.99 8.54
CA LEU A 403 -9.28 33.61 8.58
C LEU A 403 -10.37 32.63 8.17
N SER A 404 -11.63 32.86 8.55
CA SER A 404 -12.77 32.03 8.14
C SER A 404 -13.05 32.13 6.64
N LYS A 405 -13.00 33.33 6.06
CA LYS A 405 -13.15 33.54 4.60
C LYS A 405 -12.01 32.87 3.83
N TYR A 406 -10.79 32.92 4.36
CA TYR A 406 -9.63 32.28 3.76
C TYR A 406 -9.74 30.74 3.84
N LEU A 407 -10.09 30.17 5.00
CA LEU A 407 -10.33 28.74 5.20
C LEU A 407 -11.45 28.22 4.28
N LEU A 408 -12.59 28.93 4.17
CA LEU A 408 -13.69 28.56 3.27
C LEU A 408 -13.25 28.54 1.79
N SER A 409 -12.48 29.55 1.36
CA SER A 409 -11.87 29.60 0.04
C SER A 409 -10.88 28.47 -0.21
N ASP A 410 -10.10 28.12 0.81
CA ASP A 410 -9.11 27.05 0.78
C ASP A 410 -9.77 25.68 0.57
N MET A 411 -10.81 25.39 1.36
CA MET A 411 -11.65 24.17 1.26
C MET A 411 -12.27 23.99 -0.12
N TYR A 412 -13.11 24.94 -0.56
CA TYR A 412 -13.98 24.77 -1.73
C TYR A 412 -13.41 25.40 -3.01
N GLY A 413 -12.25 26.06 -2.95
CA GLY A 413 -11.62 26.73 -4.09
C GLY A 413 -12.26 28.07 -4.46
N ILE A 414 -12.99 28.71 -3.54
CA ILE A 414 -13.69 29.98 -3.80
C ILE A 414 -12.66 31.08 -4.08
N SER A 415 -12.83 31.82 -5.16
CA SER A 415 -11.93 32.94 -5.52
C SER A 415 -11.95 34.04 -4.46
N SER A 416 -10.79 34.62 -4.13
CA SER A 416 -10.68 35.76 -3.21
C SER A 416 -11.45 37.00 -3.69
N LYS A 417 -11.78 37.11 -4.99
CA LYS A 417 -12.72 38.12 -5.50
C LYS A 417 -14.11 38.05 -4.83
N PHE A 418 -14.47 36.90 -4.26
CA PHE A 418 -15.74 36.66 -3.57
C PHE A 418 -15.70 37.02 -2.06
N HIS A 419 -14.51 37.24 -1.46
CA HIS A 419 -14.37 37.59 -0.04
C HIS A 419 -15.12 38.87 0.35
N LYS A 420 -15.31 39.80 -0.60
CA LYS A 420 -16.11 41.03 -0.42
C LYS A 420 -17.62 40.81 -0.44
N LYS A 421 -18.12 39.66 -0.93
CA LYS A 421 -19.55 39.31 -0.96
C LYS A 421 -20.00 38.47 0.22
N LEU A 422 -19.08 37.69 0.78
CA LEU A 422 -19.28 36.93 2.01
C LEU A 422 -19.38 37.87 3.22
N LYS A 423 -20.36 37.64 4.08
CA LYS A 423 -20.53 38.35 5.37
C LYS A 423 -20.64 37.31 6.49
N LEU A 424 -19.87 37.49 7.56
CA LEU A 424 -20.05 36.73 8.79
C LEU A 424 -21.16 37.39 9.63
N PRO A 425 -22.26 36.69 9.98
CA PRO A 425 -23.29 37.25 10.85
C PRO A 425 -22.81 37.31 12.32
N ALA A 426 -23.39 38.23 13.10
CA ALA A 426 -22.98 38.47 14.47
C ALA A 426 -23.61 37.46 15.46
N LYS A 427 -22.76 36.57 15.99
CA LYS A 427 -22.90 35.80 17.25
C LYS A 427 -24.31 35.28 17.60
N ASP A 428 -24.65 34.08 17.10
CA ASP A 428 -25.80 33.29 17.57
C ASP A 428 -25.33 32.01 18.28
N MET A 429 -25.09 32.09 19.60
CA MET A 429 -24.40 31.01 20.34
C MET A 429 -25.23 29.75 20.55
N SER A 430 -26.57 29.86 20.49
CA SER A 430 -27.50 28.75 20.76
C SER A 430 -27.26 27.53 19.86
N LYS A 431 -27.17 27.77 18.54
CA LYS A 431 -27.04 26.76 17.48
C LYS A 431 -25.69 26.06 17.43
N TYR A 432 -24.68 26.53 18.16
CA TYR A 432 -23.35 25.94 18.16
C TYR A 432 -23.22 24.76 19.12
N GLN A 433 -23.84 24.86 20.30
CA GLN A 433 -23.77 23.83 21.33
C GLN A 433 -24.38 22.50 20.86
N GLU A 434 -25.60 22.55 20.28
CA GLU A 434 -26.27 21.38 19.69
C GLU A 434 -25.40 20.70 18.61
N LEU A 435 -24.71 21.50 17.79
CA LEU A 435 -23.82 20.99 16.74
C LEU A 435 -22.63 20.24 17.35
N MET A 436 -21.97 20.82 18.36
CA MET A 436 -20.81 20.20 19.01
C MET A 436 -21.18 18.93 19.78
N ASP A 437 -22.34 18.89 20.43
CA ASP A 437 -22.79 17.69 21.16
C ASP A 437 -23.26 16.59 20.20
N SER A 438 -23.86 16.93 19.04
CA SER A 438 -24.14 15.96 17.97
C SER A 438 -22.85 15.33 17.38
N ILE A 439 -21.78 16.13 17.23
CA ILE A 439 -20.47 15.65 16.76
C ILE A 439 -19.77 14.77 17.81
N ARG A 440 -20.00 15.02 19.11
CA ARG A 440 -19.44 14.22 20.21
C ARG A 440 -20.15 12.88 20.40
N LEU A 441 -21.48 12.84 20.30
CA LEU A 441 -22.29 11.64 20.52
C LEU A 441 -21.92 10.49 19.56
N ASP A 442 -21.73 10.80 18.28
CA ASP A 442 -21.52 9.80 17.22
C ASP A 442 -20.14 9.08 17.33
N HIS A 443 -19.18 9.67 18.05
CA HIS A 443 -17.83 9.10 18.18
C HIS A 443 -17.71 7.99 19.24
N ASN A 444 -18.59 8.00 20.26
CA ASN A 444 -18.54 7.04 21.38
C ASN A 444 -19.04 5.63 21.01
N TYR A 445 -19.81 5.48 19.93
CA TYR A 445 -20.34 4.18 19.47
C TYR A 445 -19.29 3.23 18.86
N THR A 446 -18.00 3.59 18.90
CA THR A 446 -16.90 2.73 18.42
C THR A 446 -16.26 1.85 19.52
N LYS A 447 -16.79 1.86 20.75
CA LYS A 447 -16.48 0.85 21.78
C LYS A 447 -17.67 -0.11 21.92
N CYS A 448 -17.41 -1.41 22.00
CA CYS A 448 -18.44 -2.38 22.37
C CYS A 448 -18.90 -2.13 23.81
N PRO A 449 -20.20 -2.26 24.12
CA PRO A 449 -20.66 -2.26 25.50
C PRO A 449 -20.09 -3.47 26.24
N ILE A 450 -19.56 -3.23 27.44
CA ILE A 450 -19.29 -4.30 28.42
C ILE A 450 -20.65 -4.69 29.02
N ALA A 451 -20.83 -5.98 29.31
CA ALA A 451 -22.09 -6.51 29.83
C ALA A 451 -22.15 -6.35 31.36
N ASP A 452 -22.70 -5.23 31.83
CA ASP A 452 -23.08 -5.04 33.23
C ASP A 452 -24.56 -5.40 33.43
N THR A 453 -24.85 -6.16 34.50
CA THR A 453 -26.18 -6.73 34.79
C THR A 453 -26.87 -5.99 35.95
N PRO A 454 -28.04 -5.36 35.74
CA PRO A 454 -28.88 -4.90 36.85
C PRO A 454 -29.75 -6.04 37.41
N MET A 455 -29.84 -6.13 38.74
CA MET A 455 -30.73 -7.05 39.44
C MET A 455 -32.20 -6.60 39.42
N LYS A 456 -33.11 -7.55 39.74
CA LYS A 456 -34.54 -7.32 39.98
C LYS A 456 -34.81 -6.12 40.92
N LYS A 457 -35.84 -5.32 40.58
CA LYS A 457 -36.85 -4.85 41.53
C LYS A 457 -38.23 -4.81 40.87
N GLU A 458 -39.20 -5.37 41.57
CA GLU A 458 -40.66 -5.21 41.42
C GLU A 458 -41.17 -4.29 42.55
N PRO A 459 -42.47 -3.90 42.60
CA PRO A 459 -43.50 -3.79 41.56
C PRO A 459 -44.17 -2.40 41.57
N GLN A 460 -45.22 -2.17 40.74
CA GLN A 460 -46.55 -1.70 41.20
C GLN A 460 -47.58 -1.62 40.05
N ILE A 461 -48.87 -1.64 40.42
CA ILE A 461 -50.07 -1.61 39.56
C ILE A 461 -51.01 -0.52 40.12
N PRO A 462 -51.70 0.27 39.27
CA PRO A 462 -53.17 0.18 39.13
C PRO A 462 -53.58 0.15 37.64
N GLU A 463 -54.55 -0.63 37.12
CA GLU A 463 -55.80 -1.25 37.60
C GLU A 463 -57.06 -0.35 37.51
N SER A 464 -58.20 -0.97 37.16
CA SER A 464 -59.57 -0.41 36.94
C SER A 464 -59.80 0.40 35.63
N HIS A 465 -60.94 0.34 34.92
CA HIS A 465 -62.00 -0.71 34.79
C HIS A 465 -62.83 -0.54 33.46
N PRO A 466 -63.93 -1.28 33.13
CA PRO A 466 -64.22 -1.72 31.75
C PRO A 466 -65.60 -1.29 31.18
N ILE A 467 -66.43 -2.25 30.71
CA ILE A 467 -67.71 -2.16 29.94
C ILE A 467 -67.46 -2.03 28.41
N SER A 468 -67.90 -2.94 27.52
CA SER A 468 -68.56 -4.27 27.62
C SER A 468 -68.13 -5.17 26.39
N GLU A 469 -68.75 -6.25 25.86
CA GLU A 469 -70.12 -6.82 25.93
C GLU A 469 -70.20 -8.33 25.52
N THR A 470 -71.31 -9.00 25.88
CA THR A 470 -71.88 -10.30 25.37
C THR A 470 -71.01 -11.36 24.63
N CYS A 471 -70.59 -12.39 25.37
CA CYS A 471 -71.06 -13.80 25.27
C CYS A 471 -71.63 -14.35 23.92
N THR A 472 -71.05 -15.37 23.25
CA THR A 472 -71.16 -16.87 23.45
C THR A 472 -72.55 -17.46 23.10
N THR A 473 -72.80 -18.63 22.45
CA THR A 473 -72.05 -19.87 22.05
C THR A 473 -73.01 -20.79 21.18
N PRO A 474 -72.84 -22.13 20.98
CA PRO A 474 -71.75 -22.96 20.43
C PRO A 474 -72.22 -24.02 19.36
N SER A 475 -71.42 -25.09 19.18
CA SER A 475 -71.78 -26.50 18.86
C SER A 475 -71.93 -27.00 17.40
N GLU A 476 -71.64 -28.29 17.26
CA GLU A 476 -71.33 -29.07 16.04
C GLU A 476 -72.53 -29.93 15.57
N ILE A 477 -72.53 -30.34 14.29
CA ILE A 477 -73.20 -31.58 13.82
C ILE A 477 -72.25 -32.31 12.82
N ILE A 478 -72.38 -33.63 12.75
CA ILE A 478 -71.51 -34.61 12.07
C ILE A 478 -72.30 -35.33 10.96
N ASP A 479 -71.62 -35.83 9.91
CA ASP A 479 -71.83 -37.14 9.25
C ASP A 479 -70.90 -37.28 8.02
N ILE A 480 -69.94 -38.22 7.93
CA ILE A 480 -69.93 -39.70 7.96
C ILE A 480 -70.21 -40.35 6.59
N LYS A 481 -69.14 -40.92 6.00
CA LYS A 481 -69.05 -42.33 5.53
C LYS A 481 -67.61 -42.72 5.18
N ASN A 482 -67.30 -44.03 5.27
CA ASN A 482 -65.97 -44.62 5.11
C ASN A 482 -65.87 -45.48 3.85
N GLU A 483 -64.62 -45.82 3.47
CA GLU A 483 -64.10 -47.05 2.81
C GLU A 483 -63.22 -46.79 1.56
N LYS A 484 -62.32 -47.69 1.11
CA LYS A 484 -61.28 -48.49 1.81
C LYS A 484 -60.38 -49.19 0.74
N THR A 485 -59.07 -49.30 1.00
CA THR A 485 -58.12 -50.24 0.34
C THR A 485 -57.69 -50.00 -1.13
N GLU A 486 -56.65 -50.73 -1.54
CA GLU A 486 -55.80 -50.55 -2.75
C GLU A 486 -55.95 -51.74 -3.74
N ILE A 487 -55.38 -51.65 -4.97
CA ILE A 487 -54.45 -52.64 -5.61
C ILE A 487 -54.37 -52.56 -7.17
N SER A 488 -53.13 -52.70 -7.70
CA SER A 488 -52.65 -53.13 -9.06
C SER A 488 -53.06 -52.42 -10.39
N ASN A 489 -52.01 -52.12 -11.20
CA ASN A 489 -51.65 -52.65 -12.54
C ASN A 489 -52.76 -53.27 -13.46
N SER A 490 -52.66 -53.27 -14.81
CA SER A 490 -51.47 -53.18 -15.69
C SER A 490 -51.76 -52.65 -17.12
N TYR A 491 -50.68 -52.24 -17.80
CA TYR A 491 -50.40 -52.26 -19.26
C TYR A 491 -51.33 -53.08 -20.21
N ASN A 492 -51.54 -52.58 -21.44
CA ASN A 492 -50.72 -53.01 -22.60
C ASN A 492 -50.96 -52.24 -23.92
N ASN A 493 -49.86 -52.10 -24.68
CA ASN A 493 -49.65 -52.18 -26.14
C ASN A 493 -50.67 -51.52 -27.09
N GLU A 494 -50.30 -50.48 -27.85
CA GLU A 494 -49.38 -50.45 -29.02
C GLU A 494 -50.02 -50.94 -30.35
N GLN A 495 -50.09 -50.03 -31.33
CA GLN A 495 -49.89 -50.36 -32.74
C GLN A 495 -49.33 -49.13 -33.48
N THR A 496 -48.40 -49.35 -34.41
CA THR A 496 -47.67 -48.30 -35.13
C THR A 496 -47.97 -48.32 -36.62
N ALA A 497 -48.18 -47.14 -37.20
CA ALA A 497 -48.16 -46.89 -38.63
C ALA A 497 -47.67 -45.46 -38.89
N THR A 498 -47.05 -45.22 -40.05
CA THR A 498 -46.17 -44.06 -40.28
C THR A 498 -46.66 -43.13 -41.38
N THR A 499 -46.34 -41.84 -41.27
CA THR A 499 -46.37 -40.80 -42.33
C THR A 499 -47.76 -40.44 -42.91
N SER A 500 -48.03 -39.21 -43.38
CA SER A 500 -47.16 -38.03 -43.62
C SER A 500 -47.86 -36.68 -43.34
N ASP A 501 -47.10 -35.59 -43.54
CA ASP A 501 -47.51 -34.22 -43.90
C ASP A 501 -47.83 -33.17 -42.82
N ILE A 502 -47.60 -31.92 -43.24
CA ILE A 502 -47.27 -30.77 -42.39
C ILE A 502 -48.30 -29.66 -42.52
N LYS A 503 -48.79 -29.14 -41.38
CA LYS A 503 -49.12 -27.70 -41.24
C LYS A 503 -49.20 -27.26 -39.77
N ASN A 504 -48.18 -26.49 -39.37
CA ASN A 504 -48.14 -25.46 -38.33
C ASN A 504 -49.10 -25.58 -37.12
N ALA A 505 -48.54 -26.00 -35.98
CA ALA A 505 -49.04 -25.64 -34.65
C ALA A 505 -48.14 -24.56 -34.01
N SER A 506 -48.72 -23.60 -33.29
CA SER A 506 -48.03 -22.47 -32.66
C SER A 506 -47.14 -22.88 -31.49
N LYS A 507 -45.97 -22.22 -31.34
CA LYS A 507 -45.17 -22.31 -30.10
C LYS A 507 -45.96 -21.71 -28.93
N PRO A 508 -46.02 -22.37 -27.74
CA PRO A 508 -46.67 -21.82 -26.56
C PRO A 508 -45.81 -20.76 -25.88
N GLU A 509 -46.43 -19.66 -25.43
CA GLU A 509 -45.75 -18.61 -24.66
C GLU A 509 -45.57 -19.01 -23.19
N GLN A 510 -44.36 -18.82 -22.65
CA GLN A 510 -44.10 -19.04 -21.23
C GLN A 510 -44.40 -17.78 -20.41
N TYR A 511 -45.53 -17.77 -19.70
CA TYR A 511 -45.85 -16.74 -18.71
C TYR A 511 -44.79 -16.68 -17.59
N SER A 512 -44.10 -15.55 -17.46
CA SER A 512 -43.03 -15.38 -16.47
C SER A 512 -43.56 -14.82 -15.14
N ILE A 513 -43.34 -15.57 -14.04
CA ILE A 513 -43.84 -15.19 -12.71
C ILE A 513 -42.96 -14.08 -12.11
N THR A 514 -43.37 -12.83 -12.34
CA THR A 514 -42.75 -11.63 -11.76
C THR A 514 -43.47 -11.19 -10.48
N LYS A 515 -42.78 -10.48 -9.59
CA LYS A 515 -43.32 -9.99 -8.31
C LYS A 515 -42.65 -8.71 -7.86
N GLU A 516 -43.42 -7.74 -7.37
CA GLU A 516 -42.86 -6.56 -6.69
C GLU A 516 -42.56 -6.88 -5.21
N PHE A 517 -41.45 -6.34 -4.69
CA PHE A 517 -40.91 -6.59 -3.36
C PHE A 517 -40.75 -5.26 -2.61
N ASN A 518 -41.22 -5.20 -1.36
CA ASN A 518 -40.99 -4.04 -0.49
C ASN A 518 -39.51 -3.98 -0.06
N ILE A 519 -38.70 -3.24 -0.81
CA ILE A 519 -37.30 -2.98 -0.49
C ILE A 519 -37.23 -2.09 0.75
N LYS A 520 -36.38 -2.44 1.73
CA LYS A 520 -36.13 -1.58 2.89
C LYS A 520 -35.38 -0.30 2.48
N PRO A 521 -35.53 0.81 3.22
CA PRO A 521 -34.74 2.02 3.01
C PRO A 521 -33.24 1.72 2.93
N TYR A 522 -32.54 2.35 1.98
CA TYR A 522 -31.14 2.07 1.70
C TYR A 522 -30.25 2.24 2.93
N ARG A 523 -29.61 1.14 3.35
CA ARG A 523 -28.53 1.12 4.33
C ARG A 523 -27.36 0.37 3.71
N ARG A 524 -26.21 1.02 3.53
CA ARG A 524 -25.04 0.49 2.82
C ARG A 524 -24.64 -0.91 3.34
N ILE A 525 -24.46 -1.86 2.42
CA ILE A 525 -24.03 -3.25 2.67
C ILE A 525 -22.67 -3.49 2.02
N ASN A 526 -21.71 -4.06 2.77
CA ASN A 526 -20.39 -4.39 2.23
C ASN A 526 -20.43 -5.72 1.46
N LEU A 527 -20.91 -5.67 0.21
CA LEU A 527 -21.07 -6.83 -0.70
C LEU A 527 -19.76 -7.57 -1.07
N CYS A 528 -18.60 -7.06 -0.65
CA CYS A 528 -17.27 -7.66 -0.84
C CYS A 528 -16.81 -8.59 0.31
N SER A 529 -17.61 -8.73 1.38
CA SER A 529 -17.27 -9.46 2.60
C SER A 529 -16.90 -10.94 2.36
N THR A 530 -16.20 -11.55 3.33
CA THR A 530 -15.84 -12.98 3.30
C THR A 530 -17.05 -13.89 3.54
N GLU A 531 -18.00 -13.45 4.36
CA GLU A 531 -19.26 -14.15 4.65
C GLU A 531 -20.03 -14.50 3.36
N PHE A 532 -20.07 -13.55 2.42
CA PHE A 532 -20.86 -13.65 1.18
C PHE A 532 -20.21 -14.53 0.10
N ARG A 533 -19.01 -15.07 0.36
CA ARG A 533 -18.31 -15.98 -0.56
C ARG A 533 -18.66 -17.45 -0.33
N SER A 534 -19.21 -17.79 0.84
CA SER A 534 -19.62 -19.14 1.22
C SER A 534 -20.64 -19.77 0.25
N SER A 535 -20.44 -21.04 -0.09
CA SER A 535 -21.41 -21.90 -0.76
C SER A 535 -22.08 -22.87 0.21
N ILE A 536 -23.27 -23.38 -0.16
CA ILE A 536 -23.99 -24.39 0.62
C ILE A 536 -23.13 -25.66 0.89
N TYR A 537 -22.26 -26.04 -0.03
CA TYR A 537 -21.34 -27.17 0.12
C TYR A 537 -20.22 -26.89 1.15
N GLU A 538 -19.68 -25.67 1.18
CA GLU A 538 -18.72 -25.24 2.20
C GLU A 538 -19.38 -25.08 3.58
N ASP A 539 -20.64 -24.66 3.62
CA ASP A 539 -21.44 -24.60 4.84
C ASP A 539 -21.78 -26.02 5.37
N ALA A 540 -21.95 -27.01 4.48
CA ALA A 540 -22.04 -28.42 4.86
C ALA A 540 -20.72 -28.95 5.42
N ILE A 541 -19.57 -28.65 4.80
CA ILE A 541 -18.23 -29.07 5.30
C ILE A 541 -17.97 -28.59 6.74
N LYS A 542 -18.46 -27.41 7.14
CA LYS A 542 -18.34 -26.90 8.52
C LYS A 542 -19.10 -27.74 9.56
N LYS A 543 -20.10 -28.51 9.13
CA LYS A 543 -21.00 -29.33 9.97
C LYS A 543 -20.71 -30.83 9.91
N ILE A 544 -19.90 -31.28 8.95
CA ILE A 544 -19.54 -32.69 8.80
C ILE A 544 -18.99 -33.26 10.11
N ASP A 545 -19.57 -34.36 10.56
CA ASP A 545 -18.95 -35.19 11.57
C ASP A 545 -17.70 -35.87 10.99
N ILE A 546 -16.58 -35.59 11.64
CA ILE A 546 -15.25 -36.03 11.21
C ILE A 546 -14.98 -37.45 11.70
N ASP A 547 -15.43 -37.81 12.90
CA ASP A 547 -15.06 -39.02 13.64
C ASP A 547 -16.31 -39.76 14.13
N SER A 548 -17.33 -39.85 13.27
CA SER A 548 -18.65 -40.47 13.53
C SER A 548 -18.60 -41.92 14.00
N ASN A 549 -17.49 -42.61 13.72
CA ASN A 549 -17.26 -43.99 14.09
C ASN A 549 -16.39 -44.10 15.37
N GLU A 550 -16.08 -42.97 15.99
CA GLU A 550 -15.22 -42.77 17.17
C GLU A 550 -13.82 -43.40 17.07
N ILE A 551 -13.31 -43.66 15.85
CA ILE A 551 -12.05 -44.38 15.63
C ILE A 551 -10.86 -43.58 16.19
N PHE A 552 -10.81 -42.27 15.94
CA PHE A 552 -9.74 -41.43 16.47
C PHE A 552 -9.92 -41.19 17.97
N LYS A 553 -11.13 -40.93 18.44
CA LYS A 553 -11.48 -40.84 19.87
C LYS A 553 -11.03 -42.10 20.64
N ASN A 554 -11.27 -43.29 20.10
CA ASN A 554 -10.88 -44.56 20.69
C ASN A 554 -9.36 -44.78 20.67
N SER A 555 -8.67 -44.46 19.56
CA SER A 555 -7.19 -44.49 19.54
C SER A 555 -6.56 -43.49 20.52
N VAL A 556 -7.20 -42.34 20.77
CA VAL A 556 -6.82 -41.44 21.85
C VAL A 556 -7.03 -42.11 23.21
N LEU A 557 -8.24 -42.60 23.51
CA LEU A 557 -8.57 -43.26 24.79
C LEU A 557 -7.62 -44.42 25.12
N GLU A 558 -7.23 -45.23 24.14
CA GLU A 558 -6.22 -46.29 24.29
C GLU A 558 -4.86 -45.71 24.70
N LYS A 559 -4.30 -44.80 23.88
CA LYS A 559 -2.95 -44.23 24.05
C LYS A 559 -2.79 -43.35 25.30
N ILE A 560 -3.88 -42.88 25.91
CA ILE A 560 -3.87 -42.21 27.22
C ILE A 560 -4.58 -43.01 28.33
N GLY A 561 -5.01 -44.25 28.08
CA GLY A 561 -5.85 -45.03 28.99
C GLY A 561 -5.25 -45.20 30.38
N ARG A 562 -3.94 -45.51 30.48
CA ARG A 562 -3.24 -45.58 31.77
C ARG A 562 -3.31 -44.28 32.58
N TYR A 563 -3.35 -43.10 31.94
CA TYR A 563 -3.51 -41.82 32.64
C TYR A 563 -4.95 -41.60 33.12
N ILE A 564 -5.94 -42.02 32.34
CA ILE A 564 -7.36 -41.99 32.69
C ILE A 564 -7.59 -42.86 33.94
N THR A 565 -7.11 -44.11 33.94
CA THR A 565 -7.24 -45.05 35.07
C THR A 565 -6.56 -44.53 36.34
N ILE A 566 -5.31 -44.05 36.26
CA ILE A 566 -4.55 -43.51 37.41
C ILE A 566 -5.23 -42.27 38.05
N ARG A 567 -6.12 -41.60 37.32
CA ARG A 567 -6.82 -40.38 37.76
C ARG A 567 -8.31 -40.59 38.07
N GLY A 568 -8.84 -41.82 37.94
CA GLY A 568 -10.27 -42.09 38.15
C GLY A 568 -11.20 -41.43 37.12
N LEU A 569 -10.68 -41.00 35.96
CA LEU A 569 -11.43 -40.20 34.99
C LEU A 569 -12.43 -41.05 34.18
N THR A 570 -13.65 -40.55 34.00
CA THR A 570 -14.68 -41.23 33.18
C THR A 570 -14.34 -41.16 31.70
N LYS A 571 -14.19 -42.30 31.02
CA LYS A 571 -13.80 -42.38 29.58
C LYS A 571 -14.69 -41.54 28.64
N SER A 572 -15.99 -41.42 28.97
CA SER A 572 -16.98 -40.65 28.19
C SER A 572 -16.74 -39.14 28.19
N SER A 573 -15.99 -38.60 29.14
CA SER A 573 -15.78 -37.15 29.32
C SER A 573 -14.72 -36.53 28.39
N LEU A 574 -14.08 -37.35 27.53
CA LEU A 574 -13.00 -36.94 26.64
C LEU A 574 -13.45 -35.90 25.59
N ASN A 575 -13.19 -34.62 25.83
CA ASN A 575 -13.51 -33.56 24.89
C ASN A 575 -12.41 -33.39 23.82
N LEU A 576 -12.72 -33.74 22.56
CA LEU A 576 -11.84 -33.57 21.38
C LEU A 576 -12.27 -32.45 20.40
N SER A 577 -13.32 -31.70 20.73
CA SER A 577 -13.98 -30.70 19.85
C SER A 577 -13.02 -29.69 19.18
N GLN A 578 -11.99 -29.21 19.88
CA GLN A 578 -11.03 -28.27 19.31
C GLN A 578 -10.16 -28.92 18.23
N THR A 579 -9.84 -30.21 18.37
CA THR A 579 -9.13 -30.98 17.34
C THR A 579 -10.01 -31.15 16.10
N TYR A 580 -11.28 -31.55 16.27
CA TYR A 580 -12.22 -31.66 15.15
C TYR A 580 -12.44 -30.30 14.46
N SER A 581 -12.65 -29.22 15.20
CA SER A 581 -12.75 -27.85 14.64
C SER A 581 -11.50 -27.44 13.83
N ASN A 582 -10.31 -27.84 14.27
CA ASN A 582 -9.06 -27.59 13.54
C ASN A 582 -8.98 -28.45 12.26
N ILE A 583 -9.50 -29.68 12.28
CA ILE A 583 -9.65 -30.52 11.09
C ILE A 583 -10.67 -29.89 10.12
N SER A 584 -11.86 -29.46 10.57
CA SER A 584 -12.85 -28.77 9.71
C SER A 584 -12.25 -27.56 8.99
N LYS A 585 -11.44 -26.76 9.71
CA LYS A 585 -10.72 -25.61 9.13
C LYS A 585 -9.66 -26.04 8.12
N TYR A 586 -8.89 -27.10 8.40
CA TYR A 586 -7.91 -27.64 7.46
C TYR A 586 -8.56 -28.16 6.17
N LEU A 587 -9.63 -28.96 6.32
CA LEU A 587 -10.44 -29.48 5.22
C LEU A 587 -11.00 -28.36 4.35
N LEU A 588 -11.67 -27.37 4.98
CA LEU A 588 -12.24 -26.23 4.27
C LEU A 588 -11.17 -25.44 3.51
N ASN A 589 -10.01 -25.15 4.13
CA ASN A 589 -8.90 -24.45 3.48
C ASN A 589 -8.30 -25.22 2.29
N LYS A 590 -8.35 -26.57 2.30
CA LYS A 590 -7.87 -27.41 1.20
C LYS A 590 -8.88 -27.59 0.08
N VAL A 591 -10.18 -27.57 0.38
CA VAL A 591 -11.24 -27.96 -0.57
C VAL A 591 -12.02 -26.76 -1.14
N SER A 592 -12.18 -25.67 -0.38
CA SER A 592 -12.88 -24.44 -0.79
C SER A 592 -12.45 -23.88 -2.16
N PRO A 593 -11.15 -23.81 -2.51
CA PRO A 593 -10.73 -23.34 -3.82
C PRO A 593 -11.27 -24.20 -4.97
N TYR A 594 -11.32 -25.52 -4.79
CA TYR A 594 -11.83 -26.47 -5.78
C TYR A 594 -13.35 -26.47 -5.86
N ILE A 595 -14.06 -26.30 -4.75
CA ILE A 595 -15.52 -26.10 -4.77
C ILE A 595 -15.87 -24.82 -5.53
N SER A 596 -15.14 -23.73 -5.27
CA SER A 596 -15.32 -22.46 -5.97
C SER A 596 -15.06 -22.59 -7.48
N ASP A 597 -13.98 -23.26 -7.88
CA ASP A 597 -13.64 -23.61 -9.27
C ASP A 597 -14.77 -24.41 -9.95
N ILE A 598 -15.15 -25.56 -9.39
CA ILE A 598 -16.17 -26.44 -9.95
C ILE A 598 -17.53 -25.72 -10.05
N MET A 599 -17.92 -24.92 -9.04
CA MET A 599 -19.17 -24.17 -9.06
C MET A 599 -19.28 -23.17 -10.21
N THR A 600 -18.17 -22.64 -10.76
CA THR A 600 -18.25 -21.71 -11.92
C THR A 600 -18.89 -22.34 -13.16
N THR A 601 -18.83 -23.67 -13.29
CA THR A 601 -19.31 -24.44 -14.45
C THR A 601 -20.38 -25.48 -14.11
N THR A 602 -20.82 -25.55 -12.86
CA THR A 602 -21.82 -26.53 -12.36
C THR A 602 -22.86 -25.91 -11.41
N CYS A 603 -23.05 -24.57 -11.49
CA CYS A 603 -24.10 -23.89 -10.73
C CYS A 603 -25.48 -24.49 -11.04
N ILE A 604 -26.27 -24.68 -10.00
CA ILE A 604 -27.64 -25.19 -10.10
C ILE A 604 -28.51 -24.11 -10.72
N CYS A 605 -29.21 -24.45 -11.80
CA CYS A 605 -30.24 -23.59 -12.38
C CYS A 605 -31.39 -23.45 -11.38
N ILE A 606 -31.59 -22.23 -10.86
CA ILE A 606 -32.67 -21.88 -9.94
C ILE A 606 -33.60 -20.93 -10.69
N THR A 607 -34.68 -21.48 -11.24
CA THR A 607 -35.72 -20.74 -11.96
C THR A 607 -36.84 -20.29 -11.00
N PRO A 608 -37.67 -19.30 -11.40
CA PRO A 608 -38.94 -19.04 -10.71
C PRO A 608 -39.84 -20.28 -10.65
N GLY A 609 -40.78 -20.28 -9.72
CA GLY A 609 -41.73 -21.39 -9.52
C GLY A 609 -41.19 -22.59 -8.74
N LEU A 610 -39.87 -22.80 -8.68
CA LEU A 610 -39.27 -23.85 -7.84
C LEU A 610 -39.53 -23.59 -6.34
N HIS A 611 -39.88 -24.64 -5.62
CA HIS A 611 -39.96 -24.64 -4.16
C HIS A 611 -38.60 -24.99 -3.54
N LEU A 612 -38.38 -24.58 -2.28
CA LEU A 612 -37.11 -24.84 -1.56
C LEU A 612 -36.77 -26.33 -1.39
N SER A 613 -37.78 -27.22 -1.45
CA SER A 613 -37.64 -28.68 -1.56
C SER A 613 -36.87 -29.09 -2.82
N ASP A 614 -37.21 -28.48 -3.94
CA ASP A 614 -36.77 -28.89 -5.27
C ASP A 614 -35.34 -28.39 -5.49
N ILE A 615 -35.03 -27.19 -4.97
CA ILE A 615 -33.66 -26.70 -4.87
C ILE A 615 -32.81 -27.63 -3.97
N LYS A 616 -33.35 -28.12 -2.84
CA LYS A 616 -32.64 -29.08 -1.98
C LYS A 616 -32.32 -30.38 -2.73
N ASN A 617 -33.28 -30.89 -3.49
CA ASN A 617 -33.08 -32.06 -4.35
C ASN A 617 -32.05 -31.79 -5.45
N ASN A 618 -32.09 -30.62 -6.09
CA ASN A 618 -31.09 -30.21 -7.10
C ASN A 618 -29.69 -29.98 -6.50
N CYS A 619 -29.57 -29.64 -5.21
CA CYS A 619 -28.29 -29.64 -4.48
C CYS A 619 -27.76 -31.04 -4.17
N LEU A 620 -28.64 -32.03 -4.01
CA LEU A 620 -28.28 -33.42 -3.72
C LEU A 620 -27.93 -34.19 -5.01
N SER A 621 -28.67 -33.95 -6.10
CA SER A 621 -28.55 -34.65 -7.38
C SER A 621 -27.58 -34.00 -8.38
N ASN A 622 -26.73 -33.07 -7.95
CA ASN A 622 -25.72 -32.43 -8.82
C ASN A 622 -24.52 -33.36 -9.06
N ASN A 623 -24.76 -34.44 -9.80
CA ASN A 623 -23.79 -35.52 -10.03
C ASN A 623 -22.49 -35.00 -10.67
N ILE A 624 -22.57 -34.03 -11.59
CA ILE A 624 -21.40 -33.42 -12.25
C ILE A 624 -20.53 -32.66 -11.23
N PHE A 625 -21.12 -31.96 -10.27
CA PHE A 625 -20.38 -31.33 -9.17
C PHE A 625 -19.68 -32.39 -8.30
N PHE A 626 -20.40 -33.42 -7.85
CA PHE A 626 -19.84 -34.44 -6.95
C PHE A 626 -18.79 -35.34 -7.62
N GLU A 627 -18.94 -35.67 -8.90
CA GLU A 627 -17.95 -36.41 -9.69
C GLU A 627 -16.65 -35.60 -9.86
N ARG A 628 -16.75 -34.31 -10.20
CA ARG A 628 -15.61 -33.40 -10.27
C ARG A 628 -14.97 -33.17 -8.89
N LEU A 629 -15.77 -33.07 -7.83
CA LEU A 629 -15.28 -32.95 -6.46
C LEU A 629 -14.51 -34.20 -6.04
N SER A 630 -15.03 -35.41 -6.32
CA SER A 630 -14.35 -36.68 -6.09
C SER A 630 -12.99 -36.74 -6.83
N LYS A 631 -12.96 -36.35 -8.11
CA LYS A 631 -11.72 -36.23 -8.91
C LYS A 631 -10.72 -35.22 -8.35
N ARG A 632 -11.16 -34.14 -7.69
CA ARG A 632 -10.27 -33.21 -6.96
C ARG A 632 -9.83 -33.78 -5.61
N CYS A 633 -10.72 -34.38 -4.84
CA CYS A 633 -10.44 -35.00 -3.53
C CYS A 633 -9.34 -36.06 -3.62
N LYS A 634 -9.34 -36.93 -4.64
CA LYS A 634 -8.24 -37.89 -4.88
C LYS A 634 -6.87 -37.19 -4.99
N LYS A 635 -6.77 -36.13 -5.78
CA LYS A 635 -5.54 -35.31 -5.92
C LYS A 635 -5.13 -34.59 -4.63
N ILE A 636 -6.09 -34.19 -3.81
CA ILE A 636 -5.81 -33.61 -2.49
C ILE A 636 -5.23 -34.69 -1.56
N ILE A 637 -5.78 -35.91 -1.57
CA ILE A 637 -5.29 -37.06 -0.77
C ILE A 637 -3.87 -37.46 -1.21
N GLU A 638 -3.61 -37.55 -2.51
CA GLU A 638 -2.26 -37.73 -3.08
C GLU A 638 -1.29 -36.68 -2.51
N SER A 639 -1.67 -35.40 -2.56
CA SER A 639 -0.84 -34.30 -2.03
C SER A 639 -0.64 -34.33 -0.51
N ILE A 640 -1.58 -34.92 0.24
CA ILE A 640 -1.54 -35.06 1.70
C ILE A 640 -0.72 -36.27 2.14
N ASN A 641 -0.74 -37.36 1.37
CA ASN A 641 -0.01 -38.59 1.69
C ASN A 641 1.51 -38.34 1.78
N VAL A 642 2.02 -37.51 0.87
CA VAL A 642 3.43 -37.07 0.80
C VAL A 642 3.84 -36.13 1.96
N ILE A 643 2.88 -35.55 2.70
CA ILE A 643 3.19 -34.66 3.84
C ILE A 643 3.62 -35.49 5.05
N PRO A 644 4.78 -35.21 5.68
CA PRO A 644 5.20 -35.85 6.92
C PRO A 644 4.20 -35.64 8.05
N ASP A 645 3.91 -36.71 8.80
CA ASP A 645 2.82 -36.75 9.78
C ASP A 645 2.95 -35.68 10.89
N ASP A 646 4.17 -35.29 11.27
CA ASP A 646 4.38 -34.25 12.28
C ASP A 646 4.06 -32.83 11.83
N TYR A 647 3.75 -32.61 10.55
CA TYR A 647 3.08 -31.40 10.06
C TYR A 647 1.69 -31.21 10.69
N PHE A 648 0.95 -32.31 10.93
CA PHE A 648 -0.40 -32.28 11.48
C PHE A 648 -0.42 -32.06 13.02
N LEU A 649 0.75 -31.93 13.66
CA LEU A 649 0.89 -31.72 15.11
C LEU A 649 0.21 -30.44 15.63
N ASN A 650 0.04 -29.45 14.77
CA ASN A 650 -0.65 -28.19 15.10
C ASN A 650 -2.18 -28.28 15.04
N ILE A 651 -2.75 -29.35 14.47
CA ILE A 651 -4.20 -29.56 14.38
C ILE A 651 -4.72 -30.17 15.69
N ILE A 652 -4.00 -31.14 16.26
CA ILE A 652 -4.27 -31.74 17.57
C ILE A 652 -4.32 -30.65 18.64
N GLN A 653 -5.30 -30.66 19.54
CA GLN A 653 -5.36 -29.69 20.64
C GLN A 653 -4.16 -29.77 21.62
N SER A 654 -3.86 -28.67 22.31
CA SER A 654 -2.71 -28.55 23.22
C SER A 654 -2.98 -29.13 24.62
N ASN A 655 -4.21 -28.95 25.09
CA ASN A 655 -4.77 -29.55 26.29
C ASN A 655 -6.00 -30.38 25.89
N ILE A 656 -6.13 -31.58 26.42
CA ILE A 656 -7.37 -32.38 26.37
C ILE A 656 -8.12 -32.13 27.67
N TYR A 657 -9.39 -31.76 27.60
CA TYR A 657 -10.24 -31.53 28.79
C TYR A 657 -11.13 -32.74 29.06
N PHE A 658 -11.36 -33.00 30.35
CA PHE A 658 -12.29 -34.02 30.85
C PHE A 658 -13.40 -33.39 31.69
N SER A 659 -13.05 -32.38 32.49
CA SER A 659 -14.00 -31.52 33.19
C SER A 659 -13.56 -30.05 33.07
N ALA A 660 -14.33 -29.10 33.60
CA ALA A 660 -13.92 -27.69 33.65
C ALA A 660 -12.59 -27.49 34.40
N ASN A 661 -12.33 -28.34 35.41
CA ASN A 661 -11.17 -28.24 36.28
C ASN A 661 -10.01 -29.17 35.84
N GLU A 662 -10.30 -30.23 35.08
CA GLU A 662 -9.31 -31.27 34.76
C GLU A 662 -8.91 -31.31 33.29
N ARG A 663 -7.60 -31.15 33.08
CA ARG A 663 -6.98 -31.11 31.74
C ARG A 663 -5.68 -31.91 31.68
N LEU A 664 -5.58 -32.78 30.68
CA LEU A 664 -4.32 -33.41 30.28
C LEU A 664 -3.55 -32.45 29.36
N ALA A 665 -2.53 -31.80 29.91
CA ALA A 665 -1.65 -30.89 29.18
C ALA A 665 -0.67 -31.63 28.24
N VAL A 666 -1.17 -32.13 27.10
CA VAL A 666 -0.38 -32.85 26.09
C VAL A 666 0.78 -32.02 25.54
N ALA A 667 0.66 -30.69 25.59
CA ALA A 667 1.69 -29.72 25.19
C ALA A 667 3.06 -29.93 25.87
N ARG A 668 3.11 -30.36 27.15
CA ARG A 668 4.38 -30.44 27.93
C ARG A 668 5.35 -31.53 27.45
N LYS A 669 4.96 -32.45 26.55
CA LYS A 669 5.89 -33.41 25.90
C LYS A 669 5.54 -33.57 24.41
N ARG A 670 6.27 -32.89 23.52
CA ARG A 670 6.12 -32.95 22.03
C ARG A 670 5.99 -34.40 21.51
N ASN A 671 6.79 -35.31 22.08
CA ASN A 671 6.82 -36.73 21.73
C ASN A 671 5.52 -37.48 22.05
N LYS A 672 4.66 -36.98 22.95
CA LYS A 672 3.31 -37.53 23.18
C LYS A 672 2.33 -37.11 22.09
N ARG A 673 2.36 -35.84 21.64
CA ARG A 673 1.45 -35.37 20.55
C ARG A 673 1.79 -36.02 19.21
N LYS A 674 3.06 -36.35 18.93
CA LYS A 674 3.46 -37.08 17.72
C LYS A 674 2.83 -38.48 17.60
N LYS A 675 2.32 -39.08 18.70
CA LYS A 675 1.59 -40.37 18.68
C LYS A 675 0.13 -40.30 18.20
N PHE A 676 -0.34 -39.11 17.81
CA PHE A 676 -1.67 -38.87 17.24
C PHE A 676 -1.60 -38.27 15.82
N CYS A 677 -0.38 -38.05 15.30
CA CYS A 677 -0.13 -37.38 14.03
C CYS A 677 -0.53 -38.25 12.83
N SER A 678 -0.17 -39.53 12.87
CA SER A 678 -0.55 -40.55 11.90
C SER A 678 -2.07 -40.70 11.82
N GLU A 679 -2.76 -40.70 12.96
CA GLU A 679 -4.20 -40.94 13.03
C GLU A 679 -5.00 -39.70 12.65
N VAL A 680 -4.54 -38.48 12.99
CA VAL A 680 -5.12 -37.24 12.45
C VAL A 680 -4.92 -37.15 10.94
N LYS A 681 -3.77 -37.57 10.40
CA LYS A 681 -3.54 -37.61 8.94
C LYS A 681 -4.49 -38.61 8.26
N LEU A 682 -4.65 -39.81 8.80
CA LEU A 682 -5.60 -40.81 8.30
C LEU A 682 -7.05 -40.32 8.37
N LEU A 683 -7.47 -39.73 9.50
CA LEU A 683 -8.81 -39.16 9.70
C LEU A 683 -9.12 -38.01 8.72
N ILE A 684 -8.12 -37.19 8.39
CA ILE A 684 -8.19 -36.16 7.35
C ILE A 684 -8.30 -36.82 5.97
N MET A 685 -7.49 -37.83 5.65
CA MET A 685 -7.52 -38.51 4.34
C MET A 685 -8.85 -39.24 4.11
N ASP A 686 -9.37 -39.96 5.10
CA ASP A 686 -10.71 -40.57 5.05
C ASP A 686 -11.81 -39.53 4.86
N THR A 687 -11.80 -38.46 5.66
CA THR A 687 -12.84 -37.43 5.56
C THR A 687 -12.78 -36.67 4.24
N ILE A 688 -11.62 -36.59 3.56
CA ILE A 688 -11.51 -36.06 2.19
C ILE A 688 -11.97 -37.09 1.15
N TYR A 689 -11.70 -38.38 1.34
CA TYR A 689 -12.13 -39.46 0.45
C TYR A 689 -13.66 -39.57 0.43
N ASN A 690 -14.26 -39.64 1.62
CA ASN A 690 -15.69 -39.73 1.84
C ASN A 690 -16.42 -38.37 1.72
N LEU A 691 -15.70 -37.28 1.38
CA LEU A 691 -16.24 -35.91 1.46
C LEU A 691 -17.50 -35.68 0.61
N PRO A 692 -17.62 -36.16 -0.65
CA PRO A 692 -18.87 -36.02 -1.41
C PRO A 692 -20.07 -36.63 -0.68
N ASN A 693 -19.91 -37.83 -0.12
CA ASN A 693 -20.96 -38.55 0.59
C ASN A 693 -21.27 -37.90 1.96
N LYS A 694 -20.25 -37.46 2.70
CA LYS A 694 -20.43 -36.70 3.95
C LYS A 694 -21.15 -35.35 3.70
N ILE A 695 -20.86 -34.65 2.60
CA ILE A 695 -21.61 -33.44 2.17
C ILE A 695 -23.07 -33.78 1.86
N ILE A 696 -23.34 -34.80 1.03
CA ILE A 696 -24.71 -35.22 0.68
C ILE A 696 -25.52 -35.56 1.95
N ASN A 697 -24.91 -36.26 2.91
CA ASN A 697 -25.57 -36.65 4.15
C ASN A 697 -25.84 -35.46 5.09
N GLU A 698 -24.95 -34.47 5.17
CA GLU A 698 -25.25 -33.23 5.91
C GLU A 698 -26.30 -32.37 5.19
N LEU A 699 -26.26 -32.24 3.86
CA LEU A 699 -27.28 -31.51 3.10
C LEU A 699 -28.69 -32.11 3.28
N LYS A 700 -28.82 -33.43 3.43
CA LYS A 700 -30.10 -34.06 3.81
C LYS A 700 -30.62 -33.54 5.16
N LYS A 701 -29.74 -33.36 6.15
CA LYS A 701 -30.08 -32.85 7.50
C LYS A 701 -30.39 -31.35 7.56
N PHE A 702 -30.00 -30.55 6.55
CA PHE A 702 -30.16 -29.09 6.59
C PHE A 702 -31.62 -28.65 6.77
N LYS A 703 -31.84 -27.74 7.74
CA LYS A 703 -33.11 -27.05 7.95
C LYS A 703 -33.34 -26.00 6.86
N GLN A 704 -34.59 -25.62 6.64
CA GLN A 704 -34.98 -24.66 5.59
C GLN A 704 -34.22 -23.32 5.70
N SER A 705 -34.07 -22.78 6.92
CA SER A 705 -33.30 -21.56 7.19
C SER A 705 -31.82 -21.67 6.81
N GLU A 706 -31.23 -22.85 6.93
CA GLU A 706 -29.82 -23.12 6.64
C GLU A 706 -29.58 -23.27 5.15
N LEU A 707 -30.52 -23.88 4.43
CA LEU A 707 -30.53 -23.92 2.97
C LEU A 707 -30.73 -22.52 2.36
N ILE A 708 -31.63 -21.71 2.95
CA ILE A 708 -31.81 -20.30 2.58
C ILE A 708 -30.50 -19.52 2.79
N ASN A 709 -29.88 -19.62 3.97
CA ASN A 709 -28.62 -18.91 4.27
C ASN A 709 -27.42 -19.47 3.48
N GLY A 710 -27.47 -20.72 3.02
CA GLY A 710 -26.44 -21.34 2.18
C GLY A 710 -26.47 -20.87 0.73
N LEU A 711 -27.66 -20.60 0.18
CA LEU A 711 -27.88 -20.28 -1.23
C LEU A 711 -28.22 -18.81 -1.53
N PHE A 712 -28.91 -18.13 -0.62
CA PHE A 712 -29.37 -16.75 -0.76
C PHE A 712 -28.72 -15.83 0.27
N LEU A 713 -28.78 -14.52 0.02
CA LEU A 713 -28.27 -13.47 0.89
C LEU A 713 -29.31 -12.35 1.04
N LYS A 714 -29.51 -11.87 2.27
CA LYS A 714 -30.53 -10.86 2.59
C LYS A 714 -30.02 -9.44 2.34
N ILE A 715 -30.23 -8.93 1.13
CA ILE A 715 -29.80 -7.60 0.66
C ILE A 715 -31.01 -6.66 0.63
N HIS A 716 -30.93 -5.51 1.32
CA HIS A 716 -32.00 -4.50 1.42
C HIS A 716 -33.39 -5.06 1.74
N GLY A 717 -33.44 -6.19 2.46
CA GLY A 717 -34.67 -6.91 2.84
C GLY A 717 -35.04 -8.11 1.96
N ILE A 718 -34.52 -8.20 0.73
CA ILE A 718 -34.80 -9.27 -0.25
C ILE A 718 -33.76 -10.39 -0.14
N TYR A 719 -34.16 -11.65 -0.34
CA TYR A 719 -33.24 -12.78 -0.43
C TYR A 719 -32.81 -12.99 -1.89
N VAL A 720 -31.60 -12.53 -2.21
CA VAL A 720 -30.98 -12.57 -3.55
C VAL A 720 -29.98 -13.72 -3.63
N LEU A 721 -29.90 -14.43 -4.76
CA LEU A 721 -29.07 -15.64 -4.88
C LEU A 721 -27.55 -15.33 -4.77
N LYS A 722 -26.79 -16.11 -3.98
CA LYS A 722 -25.35 -15.88 -3.76
C LYS A 722 -24.52 -15.98 -5.05
N SER A 723 -24.88 -16.85 -5.98
CA SER A 723 -24.19 -16.97 -7.28
C SER A 723 -24.35 -15.69 -8.12
N PHE A 724 -25.51 -15.04 -8.06
CA PHE A 724 -25.72 -13.73 -8.66
C PHE A 724 -24.79 -12.67 -8.04
N ILE A 725 -24.62 -12.65 -6.71
CA ILE A 725 -23.69 -11.73 -6.03
C ILE A 725 -22.21 -12.03 -6.35
N LYS A 726 -21.84 -13.29 -6.60
CA LYS A 726 -20.52 -13.65 -7.15
C LYS A 726 -20.33 -13.11 -8.58
N ASN A 727 -21.35 -13.24 -9.43
CA ASN A 727 -21.32 -12.70 -10.80
C ASN A 727 -21.28 -11.16 -10.83
N LEU A 728 -22.00 -10.49 -9.92
CA LEU A 728 -21.91 -9.04 -9.73
C LEU A 728 -20.49 -8.62 -9.29
N ASN A 729 -19.89 -9.32 -8.32
CA ASN A 729 -18.51 -9.06 -7.91
C ASN A 729 -17.53 -9.17 -9.11
N LEU A 730 -17.71 -10.14 -10.01
CA LEU A 730 -16.91 -10.24 -11.25
C LEU A 730 -17.22 -9.09 -12.22
N PHE A 731 -18.49 -8.72 -12.39
CA PHE A 731 -18.94 -7.61 -13.23
C PHE A 731 -18.34 -6.28 -12.78
N PHE A 732 -18.36 -5.95 -11.49
CA PHE A 732 -17.80 -4.70 -10.96
C PHE A 732 -16.27 -4.71 -10.91
N ASN A 733 -15.62 -5.82 -10.58
CA ASN A 733 -14.14 -5.93 -10.63
C ASN A 733 -13.57 -5.72 -12.04
N SER A 734 -14.35 -6.02 -13.08
CA SER A 734 -13.99 -5.81 -14.50
C SER A 734 -14.51 -4.48 -15.08
N ASN A 735 -15.18 -3.64 -14.28
CA ASN A 735 -15.65 -2.31 -14.68
C ASN A 735 -15.25 -1.22 -13.66
N LYS A 736 -14.05 -1.35 -13.05
CA LYS A 736 -13.55 -0.38 -12.06
C LYS A 736 -13.64 1.06 -12.59
N LEU A 737 -14.17 1.96 -11.76
CA LEU A 737 -14.25 3.38 -12.12
C LEU A 737 -12.83 3.95 -12.34
N PRO A 738 -12.62 4.78 -13.37
CA PRO A 738 -11.31 5.34 -13.70
C PRO A 738 -10.81 6.36 -12.66
N ASN A 739 -11.69 6.83 -11.77
CA ASN A 739 -11.37 7.61 -10.57
C ASN A 739 -12.45 7.38 -9.49
N ASN A 740 -12.19 7.79 -8.25
CA ASN A 740 -13.14 7.64 -7.13
C ASN A 740 -14.21 8.76 -7.08
N ASP A 741 -14.47 9.46 -8.19
CA ASP A 741 -15.50 10.50 -8.27
C ASP A 741 -16.75 9.98 -9.02
N PRO A 742 -17.90 9.80 -8.34
CA PRO A 742 -19.13 9.34 -8.99
C PRO A 742 -19.65 10.30 -10.07
N ILE A 743 -19.27 11.58 -10.01
CA ILE A 743 -19.80 12.64 -10.88
C ILE A 743 -19.07 12.62 -12.22
N ALA A 744 -17.74 12.52 -12.21
CA ALA A 744 -16.92 12.38 -13.41
C ALA A 744 -17.24 11.13 -14.23
N ASN A 745 -17.90 10.14 -13.61
CA ASN A 745 -18.25 8.85 -14.19
C ASN A 745 -19.76 8.66 -14.40
N ILE A 746 -20.59 9.70 -14.34
CA ILE A 746 -22.04 9.51 -14.23
C ILE A 746 -22.66 8.78 -15.43
N ASP A 747 -22.15 9.00 -16.64
CA ASP A 747 -22.60 8.27 -17.84
C ASP A 747 -22.13 6.81 -17.86
N LEU A 748 -20.91 6.54 -17.36
CA LEU A 748 -20.42 5.18 -17.15
C LEU A 748 -21.29 4.47 -16.09
N LEU A 749 -21.70 5.15 -15.02
CA LEU A 749 -22.59 4.62 -14.00
C LEU A 749 -24.01 4.40 -14.51
N ASN A 750 -24.55 5.26 -15.38
CA ASN A 750 -25.85 5.05 -16.05
C ASN A 750 -25.80 3.85 -17.02
N ASN A 751 -24.69 3.68 -17.75
CA ASN A 751 -24.45 2.52 -18.63
C ASN A 751 -24.29 1.22 -17.84
N LEU A 752 -23.59 1.26 -16.70
CA LEU A 752 -23.48 0.14 -15.77
C LEU A 752 -24.82 -0.17 -15.11
N LEU A 753 -25.61 0.85 -14.74
CA LEU A 753 -26.96 0.68 -14.19
C LEU A 753 -27.91 -0.01 -15.18
N THR A 754 -27.83 0.34 -16.46
CA THR A 754 -28.65 -0.32 -17.51
C THR A 754 -28.27 -1.79 -17.67
N LYS A 755 -26.97 -2.12 -17.72
CA LYS A 755 -26.48 -3.50 -17.78
C LYS A 755 -26.83 -4.30 -16.52
N LEU A 756 -26.72 -3.67 -15.35
CA LEU A 756 -27.09 -4.23 -14.05
C LEU A 756 -28.61 -4.42 -13.91
N LEU A 757 -29.43 -3.57 -14.52
CA LEU A 757 -30.88 -3.71 -14.56
C LEU A 757 -31.30 -4.95 -15.34
N ASN A 758 -30.71 -5.19 -16.50
CA ASN A 758 -31.00 -6.39 -17.30
C ASN A 758 -30.57 -7.67 -16.56
N GLN A 759 -29.44 -7.63 -15.84
CA GLN A 759 -29.00 -8.72 -14.96
C GLN A 759 -29.89 -8.92 -13.73
N VAL A 760 -30.40 -7.85 -13.11
CA VAL A 760 -31.33 -7.96 -11.96
C VAL A 760 -32.71 -8.47 -12.40
N LYS A 761 -33.26 -7.98 -13.52
CA LYS A 761 -34.55 -8.45 -14.09
C LYS A 761 -34.58 -9.97 -14.31
N THR A 762 -33.45 -10.53 -14.72
CA THR A 762 -33.27 -11.98 -14.99
C THR A 762 -32.78 -12.78 -13.78
N SER A 763 -32.69 -12.17 -12.59
CA SER A 763 -32.15 -12.80 -11.39
C SER A 763 -33.26 -13.38 -10.49
N PRO A 764 -33.20 -14.68 -10.12
CA PRO A 764 -34.18 -15.31 -9.24
C PRO A 764 -34.06 -14.79 -7.80
N MET A 765 -35.20 -14.44 -7.18
CA MET A 765 -35.27 -13.91 -5.81
C MET A 765 -36.29 -14.67 -4.97
N LEU A 766 -35.92 -14.97 -3.73
CA LEU A 766 -36.73 -15.73 -2.79
C LEU A 766 -37.62 -14.81 -1.94
N HIS A 767 -38.92 -15.14 -1.85
CA HIS A 767 -39.88 -14.46 -0.98
C HIS A 767 -40.93 -15.46 -0.47
N LYS A 768 -41.18 -15.49 0.85
CA LYS A 768 -42.14 -16.41 1.52
C LYS A 768 -41.99 -17.90 1.11
N GLY A 769 -40.77 -18.34 0.78
CA GLY A 769 -40.46 -19.74 0.44
C GLY A 769 -40.51 -20.10 -1.05
N GLN A 770 -40.98 -19.20 -1.92
CA GLN A 770 -41.05 -19.37 -3.38
C GLN A 770 -40.12 -18.40 -4.11
N ILE A 771 -39.76 -18.75 -5.35
CA ILE A 771 -38.85 -17.95 -6.20
C ILE A 771 -39.64 -17.21 -7.29
N PHE A 772 -39.33 -15.93 -7.44
CA PHE A 772 -39.91 -15.01 -8.43
C PHE A 772 -38.79 -14.25 -9.16
N TYR A 773 -39.09 -13.72 -10.35
CA TYR A 773 -38.32 -12.60 -10.89
C TYR A 773 -38.78 -11.27 -10.26
N PRO A 774 -37.89 -10.29 -10.06
CA PRO A 774 -38.29 -8.97 -9.60
C PRO A 774 -39.14 -8.26 -10.65
N GLY A 775 -40.24 -7.66 -10.20
CA GLY A 775 -41.01 -6.68 -10.96
C GLY A 775 -40.16 -5.46 -11.33
N GLU A 776 -40.64 -4.66 -12.27
CA GLU A 776 -39.81 -3.65 -12.89
C GLU A 776 -39.38 -2.52 -11.94
N TYR A 777 -40.21 -2.17 -10.94
CA TYR A 777 -39.87 -1.19 -9.92
C TYR A 777 -38.81 -1.74 -8.97
N THR A 778 -39.00 -2.96 -8.46
CA THR A 778 -38.03 -3.69 -7.62
C THR A 778 -36.69 -3.80 -8.33
N ALA A 779 -36.68 -4.20 -9.60
CA ALA A 779 -35.46 -4.34 -10.38
C ALA A 779 -34.74 -2.99 -10.51
N LYS A 780 -35.44 -1.92 -10.90
CA LYS A 780 -34.88 -0.55 -10.99
C LYS A 780 -34.29 -0.07 -9.66
N LEU A 781 -35.00 -0.26 -8.55
CA LEU A 781 -34.58 0.22 -7.24
C LEU A 781 -33.41 -0.61 -6.67
N LEU A 782 -33.48 -1.94 -6.76
CA LEU A 782 -32.42 -2.83 -6.28
C LEU A 782 -31.13 -2.68 -7.09
N SER A 783 -31.20 -2.55 -8.42
CA SER A 783 -30.01 -2.27 -9.25
C SER A 783 -29.32 -0.97 -8.82
N LYS A 784 -30.07 0.10 -8.52
CA LYS A 784 -29.46 1.32 -7.98
C LYS A 784 -28.79 1.06 -6.63
N TYR A 785 -29.44 0.37 -5.70
CA TYR A 785 -28.88 0.13 -4.37
C TYR A 785 -27.60 -0.73 -4.43
N LEU A 786 -27.59 -1.79 -5.24
CA LEU A 786 -26.41 -2.63 -5.49
C LEU A 786 -25.25 -1.84 -6.13
N LEU A 787 -25.54 -0.89 -7.03
CA LEU A 787 -24.54 -0.02 -7.65
C LEU A 787 -23.92 0.96 -6.63
N LEU A 788 -24.73 1.49 -5.70
CA LEU A 788 -24.26 2.36 -4.63
C LEU A 788 -23.37 1.60 -3.62
N ASP A 789 -23.78 0.38 -3.23
CA ASP A 789 -23.03 -0.48 -2.31
C ASP A 789 -21.63 -0.84 -2.85
N MET A 790 -21.55 -1.22 -4.14
CA MET A 790 -20.32 -1.75 -4.74
C MET A 790 -19.25 -0.69 -5.08
N TYR A 791 -19.66 0.55 -5.33
CA TYR A 791 -18.74 1.67 -5.62
C TYR A 791 -18.66 2.70 -4.47
N GLU A 792 -19.22 2.39 -3.31
CA GLU A 792 -19.27 3.26 -2.13
C GLU A 792 -19.96 4.62 -2.36
N ILE A 793 -20.82 4.72 -3.36
CA ILE A 793 -21.41 5.98 -3.82
C ILE A 793 -22.43 6.48 -2.78
N PRO A 794 -22.34 7.75 -2.33
CA PRO A 794 -23.32 8.33 -1.42
C PRO A 794 -24.76 8.28 -1.97
N PHE A 795 -25.72 7.89 -1.12
CA PHE A 795 -27.13 7.68 -1.52
C PHE A 795 -27.75 8.87 -2.27
N LYS A 796 -27.32 10.10 -1.99
CA LYS A 796 -27.79 11.31 -2.67
C LYS A 796 -27.55 11.36 -4.19
N PHE A 797 -26.77 10.44 -4.76
CA PHE A 797 -26.63 10.29 -6.22
C PHE A 797 -27.73 9.42 -6.87
N ASN A 798 -28.55 8.71 -6.08
CA ASN A 798 -29.68 7.88 -6.54
C ASN A 798 -30.63 8.63 -7.50
N THR A 799 -30.92 9.91 -7.23
CA THR A 799 -31.80 10.76 -8.06
C THR A 799 -31.19 11.15 -9.41
N LYS A 800 -29.85 11.26 -9.49
CA LYS A 800 -29.12 11.61 -10.71
C LYS A 800 -28.87 10.38 -11.60
N LEU A 801 -28.82 9.19 -11.01
CA LEU A 801 -28.73 7.92 -11.74
C LEU A 801 -30.04 7.61 -12.49
N LYS A 802 -29.96 7.49 -13.81
CA LYS A 802 -31.09 7.13 -14.70
C LYS A 802 -30.60 6.09 -15.72
N PRO A 803 -31.25 4.91 -15.83
CA PRO A 803 -30.92 3.98 -16.91
C PRO A 803 -31.23 4.65 -18.26
N GLN A 804 -30.34 4.47 -19.24
CA GLN A 804 -30.56 5.04 -20.57
C GLN A 804 -31.70 4.27 -21.25
N LYS A 805 -32.66 5.01 -21.84
CA LYS A 805 -33.61 4.41 -22.78
C LYS A 805 -32.88 4.18 -24.11
N ASN A 806 -33.12 3.03 -24.72
CA ASN A 806 -32.72 2.66 -26.07
C ASN A 806 -31.20 2.51 -26.29
N ILE A 807 -30.65 1.37 -25.87
CA ILE A 807 -29.66 0.66 -26.70
C ILE A 807 -30.48 -0.35 -27.50
N LYS A 808 -30.29 -0.46 -28.82
CA LYS A 808 -30.99 -1.48 -29.62
C LYS A 808 -30.54 -2.88 -29.21
N ASP A 809 -31.48 -3.83 -29.16
CA ASP A 809 -31.25 -5.18 -28.64
C ASP A 809 -30.54 -6.16 -29.63
N ASP A 810 -30.02 -5.64 -30.74
CA ASP A 810 -29.46 -6.36 -31.90
C ASP A 810 -28.16 -7.19 -31.64
N ILE A 811 -27.80 -7.47 -30.37
CA ILE A 811 -26.57 -8.24 -30.01
C ILE A 811 -26.81 -9.28 -28.91
N LEU A 812 -28.07 -9.69 -28.62
CA LEU A 812 -28.37 -10.80 -27.71
C LEU A 812 -29.53 -11.70 -28.19
N VAL A 813 -29.37 -12.31 -29.36
CA VAL A 813 -29.93 -13.65 -29.61
C VAL A 813 -28.86 -14.66 -29.24
N SER A 814 -29.19 -15.64 -28.40
CA SER A 814 -28.28 -16.71 -27.99
C SER A 814 -28.55 -17.97 -28.79
N ASP A 815 -27.73 -18.25 -29.80
CA ASP A 815 -27.81 -19.48 -30.58
C ASP A 815 -27.41 -20.69 -29.73
N TYR A 816 -28.41 -21.34 -29.13
CA TYR A 816 -28.32 -22.61 -28.42
C TYR A 816 -29.27 -23.64 -29.07
N GLU A 817 -28.93 -24.07 -30.29
CA GLU A 817 -29.45 -25.32 -30.85
C GLU A 817 -28.36 -26.40 -30.92
N LYS A 818 -28.80 -27.66 -31.02
CA LYS A 818 -27.96 -28.85 -30.82
C LYS A 818 -27.20 -29.21 -32.10
N GLY A 819 -25.87 -29.31 -32.01
CA GLY A 819 -25.01 -29.95 -33.01
C GLY A 819 -24.34 -31.20 -32.44
N SER A 820 -24.20 -32.25 -33.26
CA SER A 820 -23.70 -33.57 -32.85
C SER A 820 -22.17 -33.69 -32.82
N VAL A 821 -21.68 -34.79 -32.22
CA VAL A 821 -20.26 -35.14 -32.11
C VAL A 821 -19.64 -35.51 -33.46
N THR A 822 -18.48 -34.90 -33.78
CA THR A 822 -17.38 -35.54 -34.52
C THR A 822 -16.04 -34.81 -34.25
N ASN A 823 -14.91 -35.44 -34.57
CA ASN A 823 -13.57 -34.99 -34.17
C ASN A 823 -12.92 -34.03 -35.18
N ALA A 824 -12.24 -32.98 -34.68
CA ALA A 824 -10.99 -32.47 -35.27
C ALA A 824 -10.21 -31.58 -34.29
N TYR A 825 -8.87 -31.69 -34.30
CA TYR A 825 -7.97 -30.80 -33.57
C TYR A 825 -7.63 -29.57 -34.42
N ASN A 826 -8.28 -28.42 -34.15
CA ASN A 826 -7.69 -27.06 -34.18
C ASN A 826 -8.76 -25.96 -34.04
N GLY A 827 -8.34 -24.77 -33.57
CA GLY A 827 -9.19 -23.57 -33.64
C GLY A 827 -9.93 -23.17 -32.35
N MET A 828 -9.25 -23.14 -31.19
CA MET A 828 -9.81 -22.57 -29.95
C MET A 828 -9.89 -21.02 -30.02
N LYS A 829 -10.82 -20.51 -30.83
CA LYS A 829 -11.03 -19.08 -31.10
C LYS A 829 -11.47 -18.34 -29.83
N SER A 830 -10.87 -17.18 -29.56
CA SER A 830 -10.91 -16.57 -28.22
C SER A 830 -12.25 -15.90 -27.87
N SER A 831 -12.99 -16.50 -26.94
CA SER A 831 -14.18 -15.92 -26.28
C SER A 831 -13.87 -15.18 -24.96
N LEU A 832 -12.59 -15.02 -24.60
CA LEU A 832 -12.13 -14.71 -23.24
C LEU A 832 -11.38 -13.37 -23.06
N LEU A 833 -11.49 -12.42 -23.99
CA LEU A 833 -10.97 -11.05 -23.83
C LEU A 833 -12.08 -10.01 -24.01
N ARG A 834 -12.28 -9.19 -22.97
CA ARG A 834 -13.33 -8.18 -22.89
C ARG A 834 -12.71 -6.79 -23.11
N LYS A 835 -13.11 -6.09 -24.19
CA LYS A 835 -12.56 -4.79 -24.59
C LYS A 835 -12.38 -3.82 -23.41
N THR A 836 -11.16 -3.31 -23.23
CA THR A 836 -10.78 -2.37 -22.17
C THR A 836 -10.47 -0.98 -22.74
N MET A 837 -11.45 -0.07 -22.74
CA MET A 837 -11.30 1.28 -23.32
C MET A 837 -10.17 2.10 -22.67
N LEU A 838 -9.08 2.28 -23.41
CA LEU A 838 -7.95 3.14 -23.09
C LEU A 838 -8.28 4.60 -23.46
N ILE A 839 -9.03 5.27 -22.59
CA ILE A 839 -9.25 6.72 -22.69
C ILE A 839 -8.03 7.44 -22.09
N PRO A 840 -7.32 8.31 -22.85
CA PRO A 840 -6.20 9.09 -22.34
C PRO A 840 -6.66 10.02 -21.21
N GLN A 841 -6.17 9.76 -19.98
CA GLN A 841 -6.50 10.59 -18.83
C GLN A 841 -5.51 11.74 -18.65
N LYS A 842 -6.05 12.91 -18.27
CA LYS A 842 -5.31 14.05 -17.68
C LYS A 842 -4.48 14.88 -18.67
N LYS A 843 -4.73 16.19 -18.72
CA LYS A 843 -3.91 17.18 -19.47
C LYS A 843 -2.53 17.37 -18.81
N SER A 844 -1.67 16.35 -18.87
CA SER A 844 -0.28 16.42 -18.42
C SER A 844 0.55 17.35 -19.28
N LYS A 845 1.45 18.16 -18.69
CA LYS A 845 2.54 18.76 -19.47
C LYS A 845 3.42 17.63 -20.01
N TRP A 846 3.46 17.48 -21.33
CA TRP A 846 4.34 16.54 -22.01
C TRP A 846 5.82 16.92 -21.82
N SER A 847 6.71 15.94 -21.86
CA SER A 847 8.16 16.10 -21.71
C SER A 847 8.90 15.18 -22.68
N PRO A 848 9.84 15.69 -23.50
CA PRO A 848 10.65 14.85 -24.39
C PRO A 848 11.48 13.77 -23.65
N ALA A 849 11.75 13.96 -22.37
CA ALA A 849 12.46 13.00 -21.52
C ALA A 849 11.62 11.76 -21.14
N LEU A 850 10.30 11.79 -21.34
CA LEU A 850 9.39 10.67 -21.04
C LEU A 850 9.13 9.75 -22.24
N ILE A 851 9.73 10.03 -23.41
CA ILE A 851 9.63 9.17 -24.58
C ILE A 851 10.60 8.00 -24.39
N THR A 852 10.07 6.85 -23.98
CA THR A 852 10.79 5.58 -23.82
C THR A 852 10.13 4.51 -24.67
N SER A 853 10.85 3.97 -25.66
CA SER A 853 10.44 2.77 -26.39
C SER A 853 10.59 1.54 -25.47
N LEU A 854 9.54 1.21 -24.73
CA LEU A 854 9.54 0.05 -23.84
C LEU A 854 9.50 -1.24 -24.66
N ASN A 855 10.60 -1.99 -24.69
CA ASN A 855 10.68 -3.26 -25.41
C ASN A 855 9.73 -4.28 -24.76
N ILE A 856 8.66 -4.65 -25.47
CA ILE A 856 7.60 -5.55 -24.97
C ILE A 856 8.15 -6.95 -24.64
N TYR A 857 9.17 -7.43 -25.35
CA TYR A 857 9.82 -8.70 -25.02
C TYR A 857 10.71 -8.61 -23.77
N GLU A 858 11.37 -7.47 -23.55
CA GLU A 858 12.13 -7.20 -22.32
C GLU A 858 11.21 -7.12 -21.10
N LEU A 859 10.08 -6.41 -21.24
CA LEU A 859 9.02 -6.38 -20.22
C LEU A 859 8.50 -7.78 -19.94
N ALA A 860 8.19 -8.57 -20.97
CA ALA A 860 7.74 -9.96 -20.83
C ALA A 860 8.76 -10.83 -20.09
N LEU A 861 10.05 -10.75 -20.45
CA LEU A 861 11.15 -11.44 -19.76
C LEU A 861 11.27 -11.04 -18.29
N SER A 862 11.14 -9.75 -17.97
CA SER A 862 11.17 -9.26 -16.58
C SER A 862 10.05 -9.86 -15.72
N MET A 863 8.89 -10.15 -16.33
CA MET A 863 7.71 -10.72 -15.67
C MET A 863 7.80 -12.25 -15.48
N ILE A 864 8.79 -12.95 -16.06
CA ILE A 864 8.95 -14.39 -15.88
C ILE A 864 9.42 -14.70 -14.46
N ASN A 865 8.76 -15.66 -13.81
CA ASN A 865 9.21 -16.27 -12.57
C ASN A 865 10.07 -17.50 -12.88
N ILE A 866 11.09 -17.74 -12.07
CA ILE A 866 11.93 -18.94 -12.21
C ILE A 866 11.10 -20.18 -11.88
N ASP A 867 10.96 -21.08 -12.84
CA ASP A 867 10.51 -22.44 -12.58
C ASP A 867 11.59 -23.12 -11.74
N LYS A 868 11.22 -23.52 -10.52
CA LYS A 868 12.13 -24.17 -9.56
C LYS A 868 12.33 -25.65 -9.86
N GLY A 869 11.44 -26.27 -10.64
CA GLY A 869 11.42 -27.71 -10.90
C GLY A 869 11.60 -28.55 -9.63
N ASN A 870 12.47 -29.56 -9.71
CA ASN A 870 12.83 -30.41 -8.57
C ASN A 870 14.03 -29.88 -7.75
N PHE A 871 14.53 -28.66 -8.01
CA PHE A 871 15.77 -28.15 -7.41
C PHE A 871 15.70 -28.10 -5.89
N GLU A 872 14.61 -27.57 -5.31
CA GLU A 872 14.47 -27.51 -3.84
C GLU A 872 14.45 -28.91 -3.22
N SER A 873 13.77 -29.87 -3.85
CA SER A 873 13.68 -31.26 -3.38
C SER A 873 15.04 -31.96 -3.38
N TYR A 874 15.81 -31.83 -4.46
CA TYR A 874 17.15 -32.39 -4.58
C TYR A 874 18.14 -31.68 -3.64
N PHE A 875 18.03 -30.35 -3.53
CA PHE A 875 18.85 -29.55 -2.63
C PHE A 875 18.65 -29.97 -1.18
N ILE A 876 17.39 -30.08 -0.74
CA ILE A 876 17.00 -30.64 0.56
C ILE A 876 17.61 -32.03 0.74
N ASP A 877 17.50 -32.93 -0.25
CA ASP A 877 17.98 -34.31 -0.14
C ASP A 877 19.49 -34.42 0.09
N LYS A 878 20.31 -33.81 -0.77
CA LYS A 878 21.78 -33.86 -0.64
C LYS A 878 22.27 -33.28 0.69
N ILE A 879 21.63 -32.24 1.22
CA ILE A 879 22.07 -31.63 2.48
C ILE A 879 21.58 -32.38 3.73
N LYS A 880 20.62 -33.32 3.65
CA LYS A 880 20.14 -34.12 4.82
C LYS A 880 21.27 -34.73 5.63
N ASN A 881 22.33 -35.14 4.93
CA ASN A 881 23.48 -35.84 5.49
C ASN A 881 24.52 -34.93 6.18
N TYR A 882 24.45 -33.60 6.02
CA TYR A 882 25.34 -32.70 6.76
C TYR A 882 24.93 -32.62 8.24
N ASN A 883 25.90 -32.71 9.16
CA ASN A 883 25.65 -32.81 10.60
C ASN A 883 24.69 -31.74 11.17
N LEU A 884 24.83 -30.48 10.74
CA LEU A 884 23.92 -29.38 11.14
C LEU A 884 22.46 -29.60 10.73
N VAL A 885 22.24 -30.31 9.63
CA VAL A 885 20.93 -30.65 9.07
C VAL A 885 20.41 -31.93 9.69
N LYS A 886 21.26 -32.96 9.84
CA LYS A 886 20.94 -34.23 10.51
C LYS A 886 20.51 -34.02 11.98
N GLU A 887 21.19 -33.12 12.69
CA GLU A 887 20.83 -32.64 14.04
C GLU A 887 19.56 -31.78 14.08
N HIS A 888 19.08 -31.31 12.91
CA HIS A 888 17.83 -30.55 12.79
C HIS A 888 16.63 -31.43 12.39
N ILE A 889 16.79 -32.30 11.38
CA ILE A 889 15.78 -33.28 10.95
C ILE A 889 15.31 -34.12 12.14
N SER A 890 16.26 -34.65 12.92
CA SER A 890 15.99 -35.43 14.14
C SER A 890 15.19 -34.68 15.21
N LYS A 891 15.15 -33.34 15.18
CA LYS A 891 14.42 -32.49 16.15
C LYS A 891 13.10 -31.92 15.61
N LYS A 892 12.97 -31.70 14.29
CA LYS A 892 11.82 -30.98 13.70
C LYS A 892 11.13 -31.60 12.47
N GLY A 893 11.66 -32.67 11.86
CA GLY A 893 10.99 -33.43 10.80
C GLY A 893 10.97 -32.76 9.41
N LYS A 894 10.60 -31.48 9.31
CA LYS A 894 10.67 -30.68 8.06
C LYS A 894 11.70 -29.56 8.18
N ILE A 895 12.47 -29.35 7.12
CA ILE A 895 13.32 -28.18 6.89
C ILE A 895 12.57 -27.24 5.95
N ASN A 896 12.57 -25.94 6.23
CA ASN A 896 12.35 -24.92 5.19
C ASN A 896 13.65 -24.14 4.99
N ILE A 897 13.94 -23.77 3.74
CA ILE A 897 15.24 -23.27 3.30
C ILE A 897 15.03 -22.02 2.48
N ASP A 898 15.68 -20.92 2.90
CA ASP A 898 15.72 -19.72 2.09
C ASP A 898 16.78 -19.85 0.97
N LEU A 899 16.30 -20.00 -0.26
CA LEU A 899 17.08 -20.00 -1.49
C LEU A 899 16.83 -18.76 -2.38
N SER A 900 16.15 -17.72 -1.84
CA SER A 900 15.78 -16.49 -2.58
C SER A 900 16.96 -15.88 -3.33
N VAL A 901 18.08 -15.64 -2.63
CA VAL A 901 19.31 -15.06 -3.18
C VAL A 901 19.89 -15.89 -4.33
N THR A 902 19.72 -17.22 -4.33
CA THR A 902 20.11 -18.09 -5.44
C THR A 902 19.17 -17.91 -6.64
N TYR A 903 17.86 -17.84 -6.42
CA TYR A 903 16.89 -17.59 -7.50
C TYR A 903 17.01 -16.19 -8.10
N ASP A 904 17.30 -15.16 -7.31
CA ASP A 904 17.55 -13.81 -7.80
C ASP A 904 18.82 -13.73 -8.66
N ARG A 905 19.90 -14.43 -8.25
CA ARG A 905 21.13 -14.54 -9.05
C ARG A 905 20.88 -15.26 -10.37
N ILE A 906 20.11 -16.36 -10.36
CA ILE A 906 19.74 -17.10 -11.57
C ILE A 906 18.86 -16.24 -12.49
N LYS A 907 17.87 -15.50 -11.94
CA LYS A 907 17.04 -14.57 -12.72
C LYS A 907 17.88 -13.45 -13.33
N ASN A 908 18.79 -12.85 -12.58
CA ASN A 908 19.68 -11.81 -13.09
C ASN A 908 20.67 -12.33 -14.15
N TYR A 909 21.16 -13.57 -14.01
CA TYR A 909 21.98 -14.23 -15.04
C TYR A 909 21.19 -14.45 -16.33
N ILE A 910 19.95 -14.94 -16.24
CA ILE A 910 19.07 -15.13 -17.41
C ILE A 910 18.76 -13.77 -18.06
N LEU A 911 18.33 -12.76 -17.28
CA LEU A 911 18.02 -11.44 -17.81
C LEU A 911 19.24 -10.78 -18.47
N GLY A 912 20.42 -10.82 -17.85
CA GLY A 912 21.66 -10.30 -18.45
C GLY A 912 22.05 -11.03 -19.74
N THR A 913 21.84 -12.35 -19.79
CA THR A 913 22.07 -13.15 -21.01
C THR A 913 21.13 -12.75 -22.13
N PHE A 914 19.83 -12.61 -21.85
CA PHE A 914 18.81 -12.28 -22.86
C PHE A 914 18.85 -10.80 -23.28
N HIS A 915 19.26 -9.86 -22.42
CA HIS A 915 19.35 -8.43 -22.74
C HIS A 915 20.32 -8.15 -23.91
N LEU A 916 21.44 -8.89 -24.00
CA LEU A 916 22.35 -8.80 -25.15
C LEU A 916 21.66 -9.19 -26.47
N PHE A 917 20.96 -10.34 -26.49
CA PHE A 917 20.20 -10.81 -27.65
C PHE A 917 19.04 -9.86 -28.01
N LEU A 918 18.32 -9.33 -27.02
CA LEU A 918 17.24 -8.37 -27.26
C LEU A 918 17.75 -7.07 -27.89
N LYS A 919 18.91 -6.57 -27.45
CA LYS A 919 19.53 -5.36 -28.00
C LYS A 919 20.03 -5.59 -29.44
N GLU A 920 20.61 -6.75 -29.73
CA GLU A 920 21.02 -7.14 -31.09
C GLU A 920 19.83 -7.30 -32.04
N THR A 921 18.67 -7.76 -31.53
CA THR A 921 17.46 -7.95 -32.32
C THR A 921 16.49 -6.76 -32.32
N GLU A 922 16.77 -5.69 -31.57
CA GLU A 922 15.81 -4.60 -31.31
C GLU A 922 15.36 -3.88 -32.60
N GLU A 923 16.28 -3.58 -33.52
CA GLU A 923 15.97 -2.91 -34.77
C GLU A 923 15.17 -3.81 -35.73
N GLU A 924 15.55 -5.09 -35.89
CA GLU A 924 14.76 -6.06 -36.67
C GLU A 924 13.34 -6.29 -36.10
N ILE A 925 13.16 -6.12 -34.80
CA ILE A 925 11.85 -6.20 -34.13
C ILE A 925 11.00 -4.97 -34.46
N LYS A 926 11.58 -3.76 -34.38
CA LYS A 926 10.93 -2.48 -34.71
C LYS A 926 10.46 -2.44 -36.16
N GLU A 927 11.20 -3.04 -37.09
CA GLU A 927 10.79 -3.12 -38.50
C GLU A 927 9.54 -3.97 -38.73
N LYS A 928 9.34 -5.04 -37.94
CA LYS A 928 8.26 -6.02 -38.17
C LYS A 928 7.00 -5.82 -37.35
N VAL A 929 7.08 -5.38 -36.09
CA VAL A 929 5.89 -5.15 -35.25
C VAL A 929 5.47 -3.68 -35.33
N LYS A 930 5.21 -3.19 -36.55
CA LYS A 930 4.75 -1.82 -36.79
C LYS A 930 3.23 -1.71 -36.58
N PRO A 931 2.74 -0.72 -35.80
CA PRO A 931 1.32 -0.42 -35.72
C PRO A 931 0.75 -0.01 -37.09
N THR A 932 -0.31 -0.68 -37.56
CA THR A 932 -0.96 -0.37 -38.84
C THR A 932 -2.33 0.29 -38.67
N HIS A 933 -2.86 0.90 -39.73
CA HIS A 933 -4.16 1.57 -39.69
C HIS A 933 -5.28 0.56 -39.43
N GLY A 934 -6.19 0.89 -38.51
CA GLY A 934 -7.33 0.07 -38.12
C GLY A 934 -7.04 -0.96 -37.02
N MET A 935 -5.76 -1.27 -36.77
CA MET A 935 -5.31 -2.26 -35.78
C MET A 935 -5.78 -1.89 -34.37
N THR A 936 -6.30 -2.87 -33.63
CA THR A 936 -6.65 -2.73 -32.22
C THR A 936 -5.50 -3.13 -31.28
N VAL A 937 -5.60 -2.76 -30.01
CA VAL A 937 -4.64 -3.16 -28.96
C VAL A 937 -4.52 -4.69 -28.83
N ASP A 938 -5.59 -5.44 -29.08
CA ASP A 938 -5.57 -6.91 -29.01
C ASP A 938 -4.91 -7.52 -30.27
N GLU A 939 -5.10 -6.94 -31.45
CA GLU A 939 -4.39 -7.32 -32.67
C GLU A 939 -2.90 -6.96 -32.62
N LEU A 940 -2.54 -5.82 -32.02
CA LEU A 940 -1.15 -5.47 -31.70
C LEU A 940 -0.52 -6.52 -30.75
N ARG A 941 -1.27 -7.03 -29.76
CA ARG A 941 -0.80 -8.11 -28.89
C ARG A 941 -0.57 -9.40 -29.66
N LEU A 942 -1.46 -9.74 -30.60
CA LEU A 942 -1.29 -10.89 -31.49
C LEU A 942 -0.08 -10.72 -32.41
N ALA A 943 0.18 -9.52 -32.94
CA ALA A 943 1.37 -9.24 -33.75
C ALA A 943 2.70 -9.45 -32.99
N TYR A 944 2.74 -9.15 -31.68
CA TYR A 944 3.87 -9.51 -30.81
C TYR A 944 3.96 -11.02 -30.50
N ILE A 945 2.83 -11.72 -30.40
CA ILE A 945 2.81 -13.18 -30.12
C ILE A 945 3.15 -14.01 -31.35
N SER A 946 2.72 -13.60 -32.55
CA SER A 946 2.89 -14.33 -33.81
C SER A 946 4.15 -13.94 -34.60
N ASN A 947 5.14 -13.30 -33.96
CA ASN A 947 6.39 -12.92 -34.61
C ASN A 947 7.36 -14.14 -34.70
N GLU A 948 7.05 -15.07 -35.60
CA GLU A 948 7.84 -16.30 -35.77
C GLU A 948 9.32 -16.04 -36.13
N LYS A 949 9.66 -14.93 -36.80
CA LYS A 949 11.08 -14.58 -37.06
C LYS A 949 11.82 -14.34 -35.73
N PHE A 950 11.19 -13.61 -34.81
CA PHE A 950 11.74 -13.40 -33.47
C PHE A 950 11.78 -14.70 -32.67
N PHE A 951 10.68 -15.46 -32.60
CA PHE A 951 10.64 -16.70 -31.81
C PHE A 951 11.55 -17.80 -32.36
N TYR A 952 11.78 -17.87 -33.68
CA TYR A 952 12.79 -18.75 -34.28
C TYR A 952 14.21 -18.35 -33.86
N LYS A 953 14.58 -17.07 -34.01
CA LYS A 953 15.88 -16.55 -33.54
C LYS A 953 16.07 -16.79 -32.04
N LEU A 954 15.02 -16.59 -31.25
CA LEU A 954 15.02 -16.80 -29.81
C LEU A 954 15.20 -18.29 -29.46
N ARG A 955 14.47 -19.22 -30.09
CA ARG A 955 14.66 -20.67 -29.89
C ARG A 955 16.09 -21.11 -30.26
N LYS A 956 16.67 -20.57 -31.34
CA LYS A 956 18.08 -20.80 -31.69
C LYS A 956 19.03 -20.28 -30.60
N PHE A 957 18.86 -19.03 -30.16
CA PHE A 957 19.65 -18.45 -29.07
C PHE A 957 19.54 -19.25 -27.77
N CYS A 958 18.34 -19.65 -27.37
CA CYS A 958 18.11 -20.49 -26.18
C CYS A 958 18.81 -21.85 -26.29
N THR A 959 18.89 -22.42 -27.50
CA THR A 959 19.63 -23.66 -27.78
C THR A 959 21.15 -23.45 -27.68
N GLU A 960 21.67 -22.37 -28.27
CA GLU A 960 23.09 -22.01 -28.18
C GLU A 960 23.52 -21.73 -26.74
N VAL A 961 22.75 -20.96 -25.98
CA VAL A 961 22.99 -20.69 -24.55
C VAL A 961 22.89 -21.98 -23.72
N THR A 962 21.89 -22.83 -23.98
CA THR A 962 21.77 -24.16 -23.34
C THR A 962 23.00 -25.02 -23.57
N ASN A 963 23.54 -25.05 -24.79
CA ASN A 963 24.75 -25.80 -25.11
C ASN A 963 26.00 -25.19 -24.47
N ARG A 964 26.10 -23.85 -24.39
CA ARG A 964 27.16 -23.15 -23.63
C ARG A 964 27.09 -23.46 -22.12
N ILE A 965 25.91 -23.64 -21.55
CA ILE A 965 25.73 -23.96 -20.12
C ILE A 965 26.04 -25.44 -19.83
N LYS A 966 25.72 -26.36 -20.74
CA LYS A 966 26.15 -27.76 -20.67
C LYS A 966 27.68 -27.89 -20.70
N ASN A 967 28.32 -27.22 -21.66
CA ASN A 967 29.74 -27.39 -22.00
C ASN A 967 30.66 -26.38 -21.28
N GLY A 968 30.11 -25.39 -20.58
CA GLY A 968 30.85 -24.29 -19.97
C GLY A 968 31.54 -24.64 -18.65
N SER A 969 32.57 -23.86 -18.32
CA SER A 969 33.37 -24.04 -17.11
C SER A 969 32.59 -23.71 -15.85
N ASP A 970 32.80 -24.54 -14.83
CA ASP A 970 31.94 -24.61 -13.64
C ASP A 970 32.05 -23.39 -12.71
N ASP A 971 33.15 -22.64 -12.77
CA ASP A 971 33.48 -21.62 -11.77
C ASP A 971 32.50 -20.45 -11.69
N THR A 972 31.93 -20.01 -12.82
CA THR A 972 30.94 -18.92 -12.83
C THR A 972 29.58 -19.37 -12.28
N LEU A 973 29.19 -20.63 -12.54
CA LEU A 973 27.92 -21.20 -12.11
C LEU A 973 27.89 -21.49 -10.61
N ILE A 974 29.05 -21.79 -10.01
CA ILE A 974 29.23 -21.87 -8.55
C ILE A 974 28.80 -20.56 -7.87
N GLU A 975 29.01 -19.40 -8.48
CA GLU A 975 28.74 -18.08 -7.88
C GLU A 975 27.26 -17.70 -7.87
N LEU A 976 26.45 -18.30 -8.76
CA LEU A 976 25.00 -18.15 -8.76
C LEU A 976 24.37 -18.71 -7.47
N MET A 977 24.99 -19.72 -6.86
CA MET A 977 24.50 -20.30 -5.61
C MET A 977 24.98 -19.50 -4.40
N GLN A 978 24.05 -19.12 -3.51
CA GLN A 978 24.34 -18.27 -2.36
C GLN A 978 25.30 -18.93 -1.34
N TYR A 979 26.14 -18.11 -0.69
CA TYR A 979 27.17 -18.58 0.25
C TYR A 979 26.61 -18.94 1.62
N TYR A 980 25.57 -18.24 2.08
CA TYR A 980 24.89 -18.48 3.35
C TYR A 980 23.45 -18.87 3.06
N ILE A 981 23.02 -20.00 3.65
CA ILE A 981 21.66 -20.52 3.51
C ILE A 981 21.02 -20.53 4.89
N HIS A 982 19.90 -19.82 5.03
CA HIS A 982 19.15 -19.78 6.27
C HIS A 982 18.20 -20.98 6.34
N LEU A 983 18.31 -21.75 7.42
CA LEU A 983 17.34 -22.77 7.79
C LEU A 983 16.28 -22.10 8.67
N GLU A 984 15.02 -22.06 8.25
CA GLU A 984 13.96 -21.42 9.05
C GLU A 984 13.76 -22.16 10.37
N THR A 985 14.21 -21.52 11.45
CA THR A 985 14.37 -22.16 12.75
C THR A 985 14.26 -21.11 13.86
N ASP A 986 13.68 -21.50 15.00
CA ASP A 986 13.41 -20.64 16.18
C ASP A 986 14.67 -19.94 16.72
N ILE A 987 15.84 -20.49 16.40
CA ILE A 987 17.15 -19.84 16.49
C ILE A 987 17.78 -20.00 15.11
N PRO A 988 17.90 -18.95 14.27
CA PRO A 988 18.22 -19.07 12.86
C PRO A 988 19.61 -19.68 12.62
N LYS A 989 19.66 -21.00 12.35
CA LYS A 989 20.90 -21.69 11.97
C LYS A 989 21.23 -21.38 10.50
N VAL A 990 22.44 -20.86 10.29
CA VAL A 990 22.98 -20.58 8.95
C VAL A 990 23.88 -21.75 8.51
N MET A 991 23.65 -22.26 7.30
CA MET A 991 24.56 -23.20 6.65
C MET A 991 25.53 -22.44 5.73
N GLU A 992 26.81 -22.77 5.86
CA GLU A 992 27.89 -22.19 5.06
C GLU A 992 28.19 -23.05 3.82
N MET A 993 27.96 -22.50 2.63
CA MET A 993 28.18 -23.14 1.33
C MET A 993 29.52 -22.70 0.73
N ARG A 994 30.62 -23.17 1.34
CA ARG A 994 31.98 -23.06 0.80
C ARG A 994 32.07 -23.68 -0.61
N LYS A 995 33.06 -23.26 -1.43
CA LYS A 995 33.21 -23.70 -2.84
C LYS A 995 33.05 -25.22 -3.03
N LYS A 996 33.73 -26.04 -2.21
CA LYS A 996 33.62 -27.51 -2.21
C LYS A 996 32.19 -28.06 -2.02
N ARG A 997 31.29 -27.36 -1.31
CA ARG A 997 29.88 -27.75 -1.18
C ARG A 997 29.02 -27.27 -2.35
N ARG A 998 29.27 -26.05 -2.88
CA ARG A 998 28.56 -25.51 -4.05
C ARG A 998 28.81 -26.34 -5.32
N ILE A 999 30.02 -26.90 -5.46
CA ILE A 999 30.38 -27.80 -6.57
C ILE A 999 29.40 -28.98 -6.71
N VAL A 1000 28.90 -29.54 -5.60
CA VAL A 1000 27.95 -30.67 -5.61
C VAL A 1000 26.62 -30.35 -6.30
N PHE A 1001 26.29 -29.06 -6.45
CA PHE A 1001 25.03 -28.59 -7.02
C PHE A 1001 25.17 -27.96 -8.41
N ILE A 1002 26.36 -27.94 -9.02
CA ILE A 1002 26.56 -27.33 -10.34
C ILE A 1002 25.64 -27.94 -11.39
N ASN A 1003 25.52 -29.27 -11.45
CA ASN A 1003 24.66 -29.93 -12.43
C ASN A 1003 23.18 -29.56 -12.24
N GLU A 1004 22.73 -29.33 -11.01
CA GLU A 1004 21.36 -28.87 -10.75
C GLU A 1004 21.17 -27.38 -11.06
N ILE A 1005 22.19 -26.54 -10.88
CA ILE A 1005 22.20 -25.15 -11.36
C ILE A 1005 22.18 -25.12 -12.90
N LYS A 1006 22.95 -25.98 -13.57
CA LYS A 1006 22.92 -26.19 -15.04
C LYS A 1006 21.51 -26.62 -15.47
N ASN A 1007 20.93 -27.66 -14.86
CA ASN A 1007 19.57 -28.12 -15.15
C ASN A 1007 18.52 -27.01 -14.97
N LEU A 1008 18.56 -26.31 -13.83
CA LEU A 1008 17.64 -25.22 -13.49
C LEU A 1008 17.71 -24.06 -14.49
N LEU A 1009 18.92 -23.67 -14.90
CA LEU A 1009 19.13 -22.70 -15.98
C LEU A 1009 18.57 -23.22 -17.32
N ILE A 1010 18.93 -24.45 -17.71
CA ILE A 1010 18.53 -25.04 -19.00
C ILE A 1010 17.01 -25.13 -19.14
N ILE A 1011 16.29 -25.53 -18.09
CA ILE A 1011 14.82 -25.57 -18.08
C ILE A 1011 14.24 -24.17 -18.31
N ASN A 1012 14.68 -23.18 -17.53
CA ASN A 1012 14.15 -21.81 -17.62
C ASN A 1012 14.49 -21.13 -18.96
N ILE A 1013 15.68 -21.39 -19.51
CA ILE A 1013 16.14 -20.81 -20.78
C ILE A 1013 15.45 -21.49 -21.97
N SER A 1014 15.30 -22.82 -21.95
CA SER A 1014 14.60 -23.55 -23.02
C SER A 1014 13.11 -23.19 -23.10
N ASN A 1015 12.47 -22.97 -21.94
CA ASN A 1015 11.06 -22.62 -21.85
C ASN A 1015 10.79 -21.11 -22.06
N ALA A 1016 11.83 -20.27 -22.11
CA ALA A 1016 11.70 -18.81 -22.23
C ALA A 1016 10.82 -18.33 -23.40
N PRO A 1017 10.85 -18.92 -24.63
CA PRO A 1017 9.95 -18.52 -25.71
C PRO A 1017 8.47 -18.61 -25.36
N GLU A 1018 8.06 -19.70 -24.70
CA GLU A 1018 6.66 -19.96 -24.34
C GLU A 1018 6.23 -19.17 -23.10
N LEU A 1019 7.16 -18.97 -22.16
CA LEU A 1019 6.97 -18.08 -21.02
C LEU A 1019 6.83 -16.61 -21.44
N ILE A 1020 7.58 -16.15 -22.47
CA ILE A 1020 7.41 -14.82 -23.08
C ILE A 1020 6.02 -14.70 -23.73
N VAL A 1021 5.61 -15.66 -24.56
CA VAL A 1021 4.27 -15.65 -25.19
C VAL A 1021 3.16 -15.55 -24.13
N ASN A 1022 3.29 -16.29 -23.02
CA ASN A 1022 2.31 -16.26 -21.95
C ASN A 1022 2.40 -14.99 -21.08
N ALA A 1023 3.59 -14.41 -20.89
CA ALA A 1023 3.74 -13.10 -20.26
C ALA A 1023 3.10 -11.99 -21.11
N ILE A 1024 3.26 -11.99 -22.44
CA ILE A 1024 2.66 -10.99 -23.35
C ILE A 1024 1.12 -11.06 -23.30
N LYS A 1025 0.52 -12.26 -23.20
CA LYS A 1025 -0.92 -12.44 -22.96
C LYS A 1025 -1.41 -11.76 -21.66
N LEU A 1026 -0.52 -11.61 -20.66
CA LEU A 1026 -0.82 -11.01 -19.36
C LEU A 1026 -0.42 -9.52 -19.25
N ILE A 1027 0.24 -8.94 -20.26
CA ILE A 1027 0.58 -7.51 -20.26
C ILE A 1027 -0.72 -6.68 -20.38
N PRO A 1028 -0.99 -5.75 -19.43
CA PRO A 1028 -2.13 -4.84 -19.50
C PRO A 1028 -2.10 -4.00 -20.78
N GLY A 1029 -3.26 -3.77 -21.41
CA GLY A 1029 -3.34 -3.05 -22.69
C GLY A 1029 -2.64 -1.69 -22.69
N SER A 1030 -2.71 -0.95 -21.58
CA SER A 1030 -1.98 0.31 -21.41
C SER A 1030 -0.45 0.15 -21.49
N LYS A 1031 0.11 -0.91 -20.88
CA LYS A 1031 1.56 -1.19 -20.91
C LYS A 1031 2.04 -1.73 -22.24
N LEU A 1032 1.16 -2.41 -22.99
CA LEU A 1032 1.43 -2.77 -24.38
C LEU A 1032 1.48 -1.53 -25.28
N VAL A 1033 0.50 -0.63 -25.12
CA VAL A 1033 0.43 0.64 -25.88
C VAL A 1033 1.62 1.54 -25.56
N GLU A 1034 2.07 1.64 -24.31
CA GLU A 1034 3.26 2.42 -23.93
C GLU A 1034 4.55 2.01 -24.68
N GLY A 1035 4.66 0.75 -25.14
CA GLY A 1035 5.79 0.30 -25.97
C GLY A 1035 5.82 0.92 -27.37
N CYS A 1036 4.65 1.10 -27.99
CA CYS A 1036 4.52 1.62 -29.35
C CYS A 1036 4.14 3.11 -29.43
N PHE A 1037 3.46 3.65 -28.40
CA PHE A 1037 2.88 5.00 -28.37
C PHE A 1037 3.15 5.69 -27.03
N SER A 1038 3.50 6.98 -27.08
CA SER A 1038 3.62 7.84 -25.91
C SER A 1038 2.40 8.77 -25.78
N HIS A 1039 2.05 9.11 -24.55
CA HIS A 1039 0.95 10.03 -24.25
C HIS A 1039 1.32 11.48 -24.60
N PHE A 1040 0.65 12.08 -25.58
CA PHE A 1040 0.89 13.43 -26.06
C PHE A 1040 -0.38 14.30 -25.89
N TYR A 1041 -0.45 14.99 -24.73
CA TYR A 1041 -1.58 15.81 -24.25
C TYR A 1041 -2.89 15.06 -23.98
N ASP A 1042 -3.56 14.67 -25.05
CA ASP A 1042 -4.95 14.22 -25.17
C ASP A 1042 -5.10 13.10 -26.21
N ILE A 1043 -3.99 12.69 -26.83
CA ILE A 1043 -3.89 11.68 -27.88
C ILE A 1043 -2.65 10.82 -27.59
N TYR A 1044 -2.72 9.51 -27.85
CA TYR A 1044 -1.53 8.66 -27.91
C TYR A 1044 -0.91 8.78 -29.31
N VAL A 1045 0.37 9.09 -29.40
CA VAL A 1045 1.10 9.27 -30.67
C VAL A 1045 2.28 8.30 -30.71
N ASP A 1046 2.59 7.75 -31.87
CA ASP A 1046 3.63 6.73 -32.01
C ASP A 1046 5.01 7.21 -31.53
N ASN A 1047 5.74 6.27 -30.93
CA ASN A 1047 7.06 6.52 -30.36
C ASN A 1047 8.09 6.88 -31.45
N GLU A 1048 7.94 6.41 -32.68
CA GLU A 1048 8.86 6.69 -33.80
C GLU A 1048 8.82 8.18 -34.19
N SER A 1049 7.64 8.73 -34.45
CA SER A 1049 7.40 10.14 -34.77
C SER A 1049 7.79 11.08 -33.62
N LEU A 1050 7.53 10.67 -32.37
CA LEU A 1050 7.94 11.45 -31.21
C LEU A 1050 9.46 11.40 -30.97
N LEU A 1051 10.15 10.29 -31.27
CA LEU A 1051 11.61 10.22 -31.24
C LEU A 1051 12.25 11.05 -32.38
N LYS A 1052 11.68 11.00 -33.60
CA LYS A 1052 12.08 11.90 -34.71
C LYS A 1052 11.97 13.36 -34.28
N ALA A 1053 10.86 13.76 -33.63
CA ALA A 1053 10.68 15.10 -33.08
C ALA A 1053 11.64 15.42 -31.92
N LYS A 1054 11.92 14.46 -31.02
CA LYS A 1054 12.83 14.62 -29.85
C LYS A 1054 14.21 15.15 -30.25
N SER A 1055 14.75 14.68 -31.38
CA SER A 1055 16.05 15.14 -31.90
C SER A 1055 16.16 16.68 -32.01
N LEU A 1056 15.07 17.37 -32.35
CA LEU A 1056 15.04 18.84 -32.43
C LEU A 1056 14.92 19.51 -31.05
N PHE A 1057 14.32 18.87 -30.05
CA PHE A 1057 14.34 19.37 -28.67
C PHE A 1057 15.76 19.32 -28.07
N ASP A 1058 16.62 18.40 -28.54
CA ASP A 1058 18.02 18.30 -28.13
C ASP A 1058 18.98 19.15 -28.99
N TYR A 1059 18.59 19.52 -30.22
CA TYR A 1059 19.39 20.31 -31.19
C TYR A 1059 19.03 21.80 -31.21
N VAL A 1060 17.77 22.16 -31.42
CA VAL A 1060 17.34 23.55 -31.67
C VAL A 1060 17.63 24.49 -30.50
N PRO A 1061 17.43 24.11 -29.22
CA PRO A 1061 17.83 24.96 -28.09
C PRO A 1061 19.34 25.18 -27.94
N LYS A 1062 20.18 24.34 -28.56
CA LYS A 1062 21.64 24.55 -28.63
C LYS A 1062 22.00 25.46 -29.81
N LYS A 1063 21.41 25.21 -30.99
CA LYS A 1063 21.59 26.03 -32.19
C LYS A 1063 21.24 27.51 -31.90
N ILE A 1064 20.11 27.75 -31.24
CA ILE A 1064 19.61 29.10 -30.93
C ILE A 1064 20.35 29.73 -29.73
N ALA A 1065 20.94 28.93 -28.83
CA ALA A 1065 21.85 29.45 -27.80
C ALA A 1065 23.18 29.95 -28.38
N ASN A 1066 23.57 29.43 -29.55
CA ASN A 1066 24.78 29.78 -30.28
C ASN A 1066 24.52 30.72 -31.48
N ASP A 1067 23.31 31.27 -31.62
CA ASP A 1067 23.04 32.27 -32.66
C ASP A 1067 23.81 33.57 -32.38
N HIS A 1068 24.42 34.13 -33.41
CA HIS A 1068 25.31 35.29 -33.34
C HIS A 1068 24.68 36.53 -32.68
N LEU A 1069 23.46 36.92 -33.08
CA LEU A 1069 22.78 38.08 -32.49
C LEU A 1069 22.35 37.79 -31.05
N LEU A 1070 21.82 36.59 -30.80
CA LEU A 1070 21.37 36.21 -29.47
C LEU A 1070 22.53 36.06 -28.46
N ILE A 1071 23.70 35.54 -28.86
CA ILE A 1071 24.83 35.32 -27.95
C ILE A 1071 25.55 36.61 -27.58
N GLU A 1072 25.67 37.57 -28.50
CA GLU A 1072 26.17 38.92 -28.22
C GLU A 1072 25.31 39.61 -27.15
N LEU A 1073 23.98 39.55 -27.33
CA LEU A 1073 23.01 40.17 -26.43
C LEU A 1073 22.97 39.55 -25.03
N VAL A 1074 23.40 38.28 -24.83
CA VAL A 1074 23.53 37.67 -23.50
C VAL A 1074 24.31 38.57 -22.56
N ASN A 1075 25.40 39.15 -23.04
CA ASN A 1075 26.29 39.96 -22.23
C ASN A 1075 25.65 41.28 -21.80
N LYS A 1076 24.87 41.90 -22.70
CA LYS A 1076 24.18 43.19 -22.51
C LYS A 1076 22.95 43.03 -21.61
N ILE A 1077 22.08 42.08 -21.93
CA ILE A 1077 20.92 41.67 -21.12
C ILE A 1077 21.34 41.36 -19.67
N SER A 1078 22.47 40.68 -19.47
CA SER A 1078 22.97 40.36 -18.12
C SER A 1078 23.44 41.57 -17.33
N LEU A 1079 23.91 42.64 -17.98
CA LEU A 1079 24.26 43.91 -17.34
C LEU A 1079 23.01 44.73 -17.02
N ASP A 1080 22.06 44.81 -17.94
CA ASP A 1080 20.79 45.52 -17.73
C ASP A 1080 19.94 44.87 -16.62
N MET A 1081 20.02 43.54 -16.49
CA MET A 1081 19.48 42.83 -15.32
C MET A 1081 20.12 43.27 -13.99
N ILE A 1082 21.45 43.48 -13.93
CA ILE A 1082 22.11 44.00 -12.72
C ILE A 1082 21.62 45.43 -12.43
N ASN A 1083 21.52 46.26 -13.46
CA ASN A 1083 21.11 47.66 -13.35
C ASN A 1083 19.66 47.85 -12.87
N GLU A 1084 18.72 47.00 -13.33
CA GLU A 1084 17.32 47.04 -12.86
C GLU A 1084 17.13 46.39 -11.48
N ILE A 1085 17.90 45.35 -11.15
CA ILE A 1085 17.82 44.70 -9.82
C ILE A 1085 18.41 45.60 -8.74
N GLY A 1086 19.51 46.32 -9.02
CA GLY A 1086 20.10 47.29 -8.10
C GLY A 1086 19.18 48.46 -7.71
N LYS A 1087 18.08 48.69 -8.44
CA LYS A 1087 17.08 49.72 -8.16
C LYS A 1087 15.84 49.23 -7.39
N LYS A 1088 15.67 47.91 -7.20
CA LYS A 1088 14.41 47.31 -6.69
C LYS A 1088 14.68 46.15 -5.74
N ASN A 1089 14.41 46.37 -4.46
CA ASN A 1089 14.47 45.32 -3.43
C ASN A 1089 13.52 44.16 -3.78
N SER A 1090 14.09 42.99 -4.10
CA SER A 1090 13.42 41.73 -4.50
C SER A 1090 12.69 41.71 -5.86
N VAL A 1091 13.44 41.79 -6.97
CA VAL A 1091 12.93 41.46 -8.32
C VAL A 1091 12.71 39.95 -8.47
N GLY A 1092 11.45 39.50 -8.48
CA GLY A 1092 11.09 38.09 -8.66
C GLY A 1092 11.46 37.52 -10.04
N ALA A 1093 11.73 36.21 -10.12
CA ALA A 1093 12.24 35.53 -11.33
C ALA A 1093 11.35 35.67 -12.59
N ASN A 1094 10.05 35.93 -12.44
CA ASN A 1094 9.17 36.22 -13.57
C ASN A 1094 9.46 37.59 -14.22
N SER A 1095 9.87 38.59 -13.43
CA SER A 1095 10.24 39.92 -13.92
C SER A 1095 11.56 39.89 -14.70
N MET A 1096 12.54 39.09 -14.24
CA MET A 1096 13.79 38.87 -14.98
C MET A 1096 13.53 38.26 -16.37
N ARG A 1097 12.63 37.28 -16.45
CA ARG A 1097 12.17 36.73 -17.75
C ARG A 1097 11.44 37.76 -18.60
N GLY A 1098 10.75 38.73 -17.99
CA GLY A 1098 10.19 39.88 -18.69
C GLY A 1098 11.28 40.62 -19.47
N ILE A 1099 12.29 41.10 -18.75
CA ILE A 1099 13.44 41.86 -19.30
C ILE A 1099 14.11 41.09 -20.46
N ILE A 1100 14.49 39.83 -20.24
CA ILE A 1100 15.16 38.99 -21.24
C ILE A 1100 14.28 38.83 -22.49
N ASN A 1101 12.98 38.55 -22.32
CA ASN A 1101 12.06 38.29 -23.43
C ASN A 1101 11.67 39.55 -24.22
N SER A 1102 11.67 40.74 -23.58
CA SER A 1102 11.33 42.02 -24.20
C SER A 1102 12.48 42.67 -24.97
N TYR A 1103 13.72 42.31 -24.67
CA TYR A 1103 14.92 42.93 -25.25
C TYR A 1103 14.91 42.90 -26.79
N ILE A 1104 15.28 43.99 -27.46
CA ILE A 1104 15.21 44.06 -28.94
C ILE A 1104 16.48 43.42 -29.54
N VAL A 1105 16.29 42.53 -30.52
CA VAL A 1105 17.38 41.84 -31.23
C VAL A 1105 17.70 42.54 -32.55
N CYS A 1106 16.76 42.54 -33.48
CA CYS A 1106 16.83 43.23 -34.78
C CYS A 1106 15.42 43.58 -35.26
N GLU A 1107 15.23 44.48 -36.23
CA GLU A 1107 13.93 44.73 -36.91
C GLU A 1107 12.74 45.04 -35.95
N LYS A 1108 12.98 45.66 -34.78
CA LYS A 1108 11.98 45.83 -33.70
C LYS A 1108 11.42 44.51 -33.12
N LEU A 1109 12.06 43.37 -33.39
CA LEU A 1109 11.76 42.07 -32.82
C LEU A 1109 12.38 41.92 -31.43
N SER A 1110 11.54 41.85 -30.41
CA SER A 1110 11.89 41.39 -29.07
C SER A 1110 12.44 39.95 -29.09
N THR A 1111 13.36 39.57 -28.19
CA THR A 1111 13.94 38.22 -28.01
C THR A 1111 12.92 37.09 -28.16
N TYR A 1112 11.76 37.22 -27.52
CA TYR A 1112 10.66 36.25 -27.63
C TYR A 1112 10.18 36.04 -29.07
N LYS A 1113 9.99 37.13 -29.82
CA LYS A 1113 9.58 37.11 -31.24
C LYS A 1113 10.71 36.59 -32.13
N TYR A 1114 11.96 36.95 -31.85
CA TYR A 1114 13.12 36.51 -32.64
C TYR A 1114 13.39 35.01 -32.47
N ILE A 1115 13.43 34.49 -31.24
CA ILE A 1115 13.50 33.04 -30.97
C ILE A 1115 12.30 32.32 -31.64
N ARG A 1116 11.11 32.91 -31.63
CA ARG A 1116 9.93 32.35 -32.32
C ARG A 1116 10.04 32.39 -33.85
N LYS A 1117 10.81 33.33 -34.45
CA LYS A 1117 11.16 33.36 -35.89
C LYS A 1117 12.09 32.17 -36.19
N LEU A 1118 13.17 32.00 -35.43
CA LEU A 1118 14.14 30.91 -35.60
C LEU A 1118 13.51 29.51 -35.42
N VAL A 1119 12.80 29.26 -34.32
CA VAL A 1119 12.16 27.94 -34.07
C VAL A 1119 11.14 27.57 -35.14
N ARG A 1120 10.48 28.56 -35.78
CA ARG A 1120 9.55 28.31 -36.90
C ARG A 1120 10.26 27.81 -38.16
N VAL A 1121 11.48 28.26 -38.45
CA VAL A 1121 12.27 27.76 -39.59
C VAL A 1121 12.63 26.30 -39.39
N GLU A 1122 13.17 25.94 -38.21
CA GLU A 1122 13.50 24.56 -37.87
C GLU A 1122 12.26 23.63 -37.86
N LEU A 1123 11.08 24.16 -37.52
CA LEU A 1123 9.82 23.40 -37.53
C LEU A 1123 9.25 23.15 -38.94
N LEU A 1124 9.59 23.98 -39.93
CA LEU A 1124 9.27 23.67 -41.32
C LEU A 1124 10.09 22.45 -41.77
N ALA A 1125 11.40 22.43 -41.50
CA ALA A 1125 12.25 21.26 -41.76
C ALA A 1125 11.82 20.00 -40.98
N LEU A 1126 11.14 20.13 -39.82
CA LEU A 1126 10.51 18.99 -39.14
C LEU A 1126 9.31 18.43 -39.91
N LYS A 1127 8.48 19.29 -40.50
CA LYS A 1127 7.27 18.88 -41.23
C LYS A 1127 7.59 17.95 -42.40
N ASP A 1128 8.73 18.21 -43.04
CA ASP A 1128 9.25 17.46 -44.19
C ASP A 1128 9.96 16.17 -43.72
N LYS A 1129 10.68 16.21 -42.59
CA LYS A 1129 11.27 15.01 -41.95
C LYS A 1129 10.26 14.07 -41.29
N LEU A 1130 9.06 14.55 -40.96
CA LEU A 1130 7.90 13.73 -40.59
C LEU A 1130 7.04 13.41 -41.83
N ALA A 1131 7.65 13.14 -42.99
CA ALA A 1131 6.92 12.75 -44.21
C ALA A 1131 5.95 11.59 -43.94
N ASP A 1132 6.44 10.58 -43.20
CA ASP A 1132 5.73 9.35 -42.80
C ASP A 1132 4.33 9.57 -42.21
N PRO A 1133 3.42 8.58 -42.34
CA PRO A 1133 2.14 8.60 -41.67
C PRO A 1133 2.31 8.49 -40.14
N ILE A 1134 2.18 9.62 -39.44
CA ILE A 1134 2.09 9.66 -37.97
C ILE A 1134 0.89 8.81 -37.54
N MET A 1135 1.09 7.90 -36.59
CA MET A 1135 0.07 6.99 -36.09
C MET A 1135 -0.40 7.43 -34.72
N ILE A 1136 -1.72 7.47 -34.54
CA ILE A 1136 -2.38 7.89 -33.30
C ILE A 1136 -3.32 6.80 -32.80
N MET A 1137 -3.53 6.69 -31.49
CA MET A 1137 -4.53 5.79 -30.94
C MET A 1137 -5.73 6.56 -30.37
N ARG A 1138 -6.94 6.16 -30.79
CA ARG A 1138 -8.24 6.66 -30.33
C ARG A 1138 -9.17 5.47 -30.12
N ASN A 1139 -9.86 5.42 -28.97
CA ASN A 1139 -10.89 4.39 -28.67
C ASN A 1139 -10.44 2.94 -28.97
N ASP A 1140 -9.28 2.55 -28.46
CA ASP A 1140 -8.60 1.25 -28.67
C ASP A 1140 -8.18 0.92 -30.11
N LYS A 1141 -8.39 1.82 -31.07
CA LYS A 1141 -7.94 1.70 -32.46
C LYS A 1141 -6.73 2.57 -32.75
N ILE A 1142 -5.83 2.02 -33.54
CA ILE A 1142 -4.70 2.71 -34.16
C ILE A 1142 -5.20 3.29 -35.50
N GLU A 1143 -5.05 4.59 -35.66
CA GLU A 1143 -5.50 5.37 -36.82
C GLU A 1143 -4.33 6.18 -37.36
N THR A 1144 -4.30 6.42 -38.67
CA THR A 1144 -3.35 7.39 -39.25
C THR A 1144 -3.84 8.80 -38.95
N ALA A 1145 -2.95 9.68 -38.49
CA ALA A 1145 -3.30 11.06 -38.18
C ALA A 1145 -3.79 11.80 -39.44
N ASP A 1146 -5.07 12.16 -39.46
CA ASP A 1146 -5.65 12.99 -40.50
C ASP A 1146 -4.94 14.36 -40.63
N LYS A 1147 -5.15 15.06 -41.75
CA LYS A 1147 -4.48 16.35 -42.04
C LYS A 1147 -4.68 17.40 -40.94
N LYS A 1148 -5.80 17.36 -40.21
CA LYS A 1148 -6.08 18.27 -39.08
C LYS A 1148 -5.31 17.82 -37.83
N ALA A 1149 -5.39 16.53 -37.47
CA ALA A 1149 -4.65 15.95 -36.35
C ALA A 1149 -3.13 16.11 -36.50
N ARG A 1150 -2.55 15.86 -37.70
CA ARG A 1150 -1.13 16.09 -38.00
C ARG A 1150 -0.74 17.56 -37.82
N ASN A 1151 -1.57 18.51 -38.28
CA ASN A 1151 -1.34 19.94 -38.05
C ASN A 1151 -1.45 20.32 -36.56
N ASP A 1152 -2.43 19.81 -35.83
CA ASP A 1152 -2.60 20.07 -34.39
C ASP A 1152 -1.44 19.50 -33.57
N LEU A 1153 -0.91 18.33 -33.93
CA LEU A 1153 0.30 17.75 -33.34
C LEU A 1153 1.54 18.61 -33.60
N LEU A 1154 1.76 19.05 -34.85
CA LEU A 1154 2.87 19.96 -35.21
C LEU A 1154 2.76 21.31 -34.48
N ASN A 1155 1.55 21.86 -34.34
CA ASN A 1155 1.30 23.10 -33.58
C ASN A 1155 1.59 22.93 -32.07
N LYS A 1156 1.19 21.80 -31.48
CA LYS A 1156 1.50 21.44 -30.08
C LYS A 1156 3.01 21.23 -29.88
N LEU A 1157 3.68 20.49 -30.77
CA LEU A 1157 5.13 20.28 -30.75
C LEU A 1157 5.90 21.61 -30.86
N GLY A 1158 5.53 22.47 -31.81
CA GLY A 1158 6.18 23.77 -32.00
C GLY A 1158 5.98 24.70 -30.81
N SER A 1159 4.81 24.70 -30.18
CA SER A 1159 4.54 25.46 -28.96
C SER A 1159 5.46 25.01 -27.81
N ASN A 1160 5.65 23.70 -27.64
CA ASN A 1160 6.59 23.14 -26.65
C ASN A 1160 8.05 23.46 -26.98
N LEU A 1161 8.45 23.39 -28.25
CA LEU A 1161 9.82 23.68 -28.68
C LEU A 1161 10.15 25.17 -28.44
N ILE A 1162 9.18 26.06 -28.66
CA ILE A 1162 9.26 27.48 -28.29
C ILE A 1162 9.39 27.65 -26.76
N GLU A 1163 8.53 27.03 -25.92
CA GLU A 1163 8.63 27.12 -24.44
C GLU A 1163 10.02 26.65 -23.94
N ILE A 1164 10.51 25.51 -24.46
CA ILE A 1164 11.78 24.91 -24.05
C ILE A 1164 12.99 25.74 -24.53
N THR A 1165 12.98 26.24 -25.77
CA THR A 1165 14.05 27.08 -26.32
C THR A 1165 14.17 28.40 -25.55
N ILE A 1166 13.03 29.07 -25.32
CA ILE A 1166 12.99 30.32 -24.54
C ILE A 1166 13.47 30.07 -23.11
N LYS A 1167 13.06 28.96 -22.48
CA LYS A 1167 13.53 28.58 -21.14
C LYS A 1167 15.05 28.30 -21.12
N SER A 1168 15.60 27.70 -22.17
CA SER A 1168 17.04 27.46 -22.34
C SER A 1168 17.81 28.79 -22.41
N TYR A 1169 17.40 29.69 -23.32
CA TYR A 1169 18.04 31.01 -23.47
C TYR A 1169 17.94 31.87 -22.19
N ASN A 1170 16.76 31.91 -21.55
CA ASN A 1170 16.58 32.59 -20.27
C ASN A 1170 17.51 32.04 -19.17
N ASN A 1171 17.72 30.72 -19.13
CA ASN A 1171 18.67 30.10 -18.19
C ASN A 1171 20.13 30.46 -18.51
N LEU A 1172 20.47 30.66 -19.79
CA LEU A 1172 21.80 31.05 -20.25
C LEU A 1172 22.10 32.51 -19.85
N CYS A 1173 21.17 33.45 -20.10
CA CYS A 1173 21.26 34.81 -19.58
C CYS A 1173 21.37 34.82 -18.05
N PHE A 1174 20.56 34.03 -17.34
CA PHE A 1174 20.62 33.96 -15.87
C PHE A 1174 21.94 33.37 -15.33
N LYS A 1175 22.60 32.48 -16.08
CA LYS A 1175 23.97 32.02 -15.75
C LYS A 1175 24.99 33.16 -15.90
N SER A 1176 24.96 33.91 -17.01
CA SER A 1176 25.88 35.03 -17.26
C SER A 1176 25.68 36.18 -16.26
N TYR A 1177 24.42 36.50 -15.93
CA TYR A 1177 24.06 37.37 -14.82
C TYR A 1177 24.69 36.91 -13.49
N LYS A 1178 24.58 35.62 -13.16
CA LYS A 1178 25.14 35.07 -11.91
C LYS A 1178 26.67 35.12 -11.86
N SER A 1179 27.39 34.83 -12.95
CA SER A 1179 28.86 34.96 -12.96
C SER A 1179 29.30 36.42 -12.87
N LYS A 1180 28.58 37.36 -13.50
CA LYS A 1180 28.87 38.80 -13.38
C LYS A 1180 28.59 39.38 -11.99
N MET A 1181 27.61 38.84 -11.27
CA MET A 1181 27.41 39.14 -9.84
C MET A 1181 28.48 38.51 -8.94
N GLY A 1182 28.94 37.29 -9.27
CA GLY A 1182 30.01 36.62 -8.53
C GLY A 1182 31.35 37.36 -8.57
N ASN A 1183 31.66 38.03 -9.67
CA ASN A 1183 32.88 38.82 -9.85
C ASN A 1183 32.76 40.27 -9.30
N LYS A 1184 31.81 40.55 -8.39
CA LYS A 1184 31.59 41.87 -7.78
C LYS A 1184 31.66 41.88 -6.24
N ASN A 1185 32.07 40.77 -5.63
CA ASN A 1185 32.32 40.59 -4.20
C ASN A 1185 33.79 40.27 -3.96
#